data_AF-A0A562VJI2-F1
#
_entry.id   AF-A0A562VJI2-F1
#
_cell.length_a   1.000
_cell.length_b   1.000
_cell.length_c   1.000
_cell.angle_alpha   90.00
_cell.angle_beta   90.00
_cell.angle_gamma   90.00
#
_symmetry.space_group_name_H-M   'P 1'
#
loop_
_entity.id
_entity.type
_entity.pdbx_description
1 polymer ?
#
loop_
_entity_poly.entity_id
_entity_poly.type
_entity_poly.pdbx_seq_one_letter_code
_entity_poly.pdbx_strand_id
1 'polypeptide(L)'
;MRTTRTVQKQCFALVLPVILLFGAGTASATIACYECHGSKVPPDYRPVDAPYRNITTGGFQGNHRTHLSPADTFNGCVRCHPGSDKYTSSHRDGKIKLAANINNSRLPARYRNSTSAFMQTATPLLGTCTNVNCHFEQVTPIWGAAPLVYPGGCAVCHGAPPSGGLTGAAGSHAKHDLYYPGAANCQACHGPSHTSFEHATSVGRPLIVKPRHSSDAQAGTYSGPVNDYLPSQVNLFGTCSTFYCHSDGTRVATGQLNSFTSPAWGTVAACDACHGYPPSYISGAPKANSHGYPHSQSCDTCHNGTTADGLTISDQTKHANGVYDVVPGAGLVFSYTFKTTGGSCTNVVCHATRTGSRDWGANPDKDCNGCHESPPNTPSHLKHFSGTASQAVYGSTSTATATATGYLFNCGNCHPMDRTKHRNGIVEVELYNAGAPAGSIKARPDNASATYVRTGTAQYDSRGYPYYNGTCSNVYCHSYNSWTTPGGVPPYTSYSSYRPANLVETRMYKTATWGGPSLGCTGCHENPPRSYASAGNDGGAGNSHSWIDAGGGENLHTYNMGYRPGLSCTTCHNDTVKALNAISYNKTIFNNKTTVFTQYSAVPIANFGRHVNGKVDVAFDKDRRITYSSSFYGQVTFKPLSSSYTAATKTCSNIACHFREKVVVWGTPYRWYNNTECNRCHRQ
;
A
#
# COMPACT_ATOMS: atom_id res chain seq x y z
N MET A 1 -116.14 -48.79 -71.35
CA MET A 1 -116.30 -49.02 -69.90
C MET A 1 -115.14 -48.36 -69.18
N ARG A 2 -115.44 -47.44 -68.24
CA ARG A 2 -114.62 -46.97 -67.09
C ARG A 2 -113.21 -46.42 -67.40
N THR A 3 -112.72 -45.29 -66.89
CA THR A 3 -113.18 -44.28 -65.91
C THR A 3 -112.16 -43.11 -65.97
N THR A 4 -112.63 -41.93 -65.58
CA THR A 4 -111.96 -40.64 -65.26
C THR A 4 -110.58 -40.68 -64.56
N ARG A 5 -109.68 -39.71 -64.85
CA ARG A 5 -109.34 -38.50 -64.03
C ARG A 5 -108.06 -37.76 -64.52
N THR A 6 -108.18 -36.42 -64.66
CA THR A 6 -107.26 -35.29 -64.33
C THR A 6 -105.73 -35.53 -64.24
N VAL A 7 -104.78 -34.72 -64.75
CA VAL A 7 -104.52 -33.25 -64.72
C VAL A 7 -103.47 -32.81 -65.79
N GLN A 8 -103.68 -31.61 -66.37
CA GLN A 8 -102.80 -30.57 -66.99
C GLN A 8 -101.54 -30.84 -67.87
N LYS A 9 -101.55 -30.04 -68.96
CA LYS A 9 -100.48 -29.20 -69.58
C LYS A 9 -99.47 -29.88 -70.53
N GLN A 10 -99.47 -29.49 -71.82
CA GLN A 10 -98.43 -28.63 -72.46
C GLN A 10 -98.44 -28.63 -74.02
N CYS A 11 -98.15 -27.43 -74.56
CA CYS A 11 -97.30 -27.09 -75.73
C CYS A 11 -97.78 -27.11 -77.20
N PHE A 12 -97.14 -26.18 -77.95
CA PHE A 12 -96.99 -25.91 -79.39
C PHE A 12 -98.06 -25.02 -80.08
N ALA A 13 -97.75 -24.04 -80.95
CA ALA A 13 -96.53 -23.71 -81.72
C ALA A 13 -96.44 -22.21 -82.17
N LEU A 14 -95.18 -21.79 -82.40
CA LEU A 14 -94.54 -20.69 -83.18
C LEU A 14 -95.31 -19.81 -84.20
N VAL A 15 -95.00 -18.49 -84.22
CA VAL A 15 -94.48 -17.66 -85.37
C VAL A 15 -93.74 -16.39 -84.83
N LEU A 16 -92.65 -16.00 -85.51
CA LEU A 16 -91.69 -14.88 -85.28
C LEU A 16 -92.26 -13.43 -85.38
N PRO A 17 -91.59 -12.41 -84.79
CA PRO A 17 -90.76 -11.51 -85.63
C PRO A 17 -89.43 -11.01 -85.01
N VAL A 18 -88.61 -10.44 -85.90
CA VAL A 18 -87.24 -9.91 -85.75
C VAL A 18 -87.18 -8.63 -84.90
N ILE A 19 -86.26 -8.57 -83.92
CA ILE A 19 -85.91 -7.35 -83.15
C ILE A 19 -84.37 -7.21 -83.06
N LEU A 20 -83.92 -5.96 -83.25
CA LEU A 20 -82.53 -5.48 -83.29
C LEU A 20 -81.66 -5.91 -82.10
N LEU A 21 -80.47 -6.42 -82.40
CA LEU A 21 -79.33 -6.45 -81.47
C LEU A 21 -78.64 -5.07 -81.47
N PHE A 22 -78.77 -4.32 -80.37
CA PHE A 22 -77.78 -3.33 -79.96
C PHE A 22 -76.95 -3.94 -78.81
N GLY A 23 -75.63 -3.94 -78.98
CA GLY A 23 -74.68 -4.45 -78.00
C GLY A 23 -74.79 -3.70 -76.67
N ALA A 24 -75.08 -4.43 -75.61
CA ALA A 24 -74.91 -3.94 -74.25
C ALA A 24 -73.41 -3.71 -74.00
N GLY A 25 -72.99 -2.44 -73.99
CA GLY A 25 -71.69 -2.06 -73.47
C GLY A 25 -71.57 -2.53 -72.02
N THR A 26 -70.43 -3.12 -71.68
CA THR A 26 -70.07 -3.44 -70.30
C THR A 26 -70.15 -2.15 -69.46
N ALA A 27 -71.10 -2.08 -68.52
CA ALA A 27 -71.12 -1.02 -67.53
C ALA A 27 -69.89 -1.17 -66.62
N SER A 28 -68.84 -0.40 -66.89
CA SER A 28 -67.70 -0.28 -65.97
C SER A 28 -68.10 0.72 -64.89
N ALA A 29 -68.24 0.27 -63.64
CA ALA A 29 -68.40 1.17 -62.51
C ALA A 29 -67.17 2.09 -62.44
N THR A 30 -67.38 3.41 -62.46
CA THR A 30 -66.29 4.39 -62.37
C THR A 30 -65.74 4.41 -60.95
N ILE A 31 -64.47 4.05 -60.77
CA ILE A 31 -63.79 4.15 -59.47
C ILE A 31 -63.53 5.63 -59.18
N ALA A 32 -64.05 6.12 -58.06
CA ALA A 32 -63.88 7.50 -57.62
C ALA A 32 -62.64 7.67 -56.72
N CYS A 33 -62.05 8.86 -56.71
CA CYS A 33 -60.81 9.13 -55.95
C CYS A 33 -60.95 8.76 -54.46
N TYR A 34 -62.09 9.06 -53.83
CA TYR A 34 -62.34 8.77 -52.42
C TYR A 34 -62.32 7.27 -52.07
N GLU A 35 -62.58 6.39 -53.03
CA GLU A 35 -62.60 4.93 -52.83
C GLU A 35 -61.18 4.36 -52.72
N CYS A 36 -60.18 5.01 -53.33
CA CYS A 36 -58.76 4.69 -53.18
C CYS A 36 -58.08 5.47 -52.04
N HIS A 37 -58.62 6.64 -51.67
CA HIS A 37 -58.05 7.51 -50.63
C HIS A 37 -58.70 7.30 -49.25
N GLY A 38 -59.70 6.41 -49.13
CA GLY A 38 -60.20 5.96 -47.83
C GLY A 38 -61.23 6.87 -47.17
N SER A 39 -61.76 7.87 -47.87
CA SER A 39 -62.74 8.83 -47.34
C SER A 39 -64.20 8.38 -47.48
N LYS A 40 -64.45 7.11 -47.82
CA LYS A 40 -65.78 6.48 -47.87
C LYS A 40 -65.76 5.09 -47.24
N VAL A 41 -66.84 4.76 -46.54
CA VAL A 41 -67.14 3.44 -45.99
C VAL A 41 -68.36 2.88 -46.75
N PRO A 42 -68.33 1.62 -47.23
CA PRO A 42 -67.72 1.07 -48.45
C PRO A 42 -68.13 1.75 -49.80
N PRO A 43 -67.38 1.51 -50.90
CA PRO A 43 -66.16 0.68 -50.98
C PRO A 43 -64.88 1.46 -50.65
N ASP A 44 -64.02 0.86 -49.81
CA ASP A 44 -62.65 1.32 -49.49
C ASP A 44 -61.66 0.31 -50.10
N TYR A 45 -61.08 0.69 -51.24
CA TYR A 45 -60.17 -0.12 -52.03
C TYR A 45 -58.71 0.01 -51.58
N ARG A 46 -58.41 0.78 -50.51
CA ARG A 46 -57.06 0.78 -49.94
C ARG A 46 -56.64 -0.65 -49.58
N PRO A 47 -55.37 -1.03 -49.80
CA PRO A 47 -54.90 -2.36 -49.43
C PRO A 47 -55.21 -2.70 -47.98
N VAL A 48 -55.72 -3.91 -47.76
CA VAL A 48 -56.09 -4.43 -46.44
C VAL A 48 -54.88 -5.05 -45.76
N ASP A 49 -54.80 -4.92 -44.44
CA ASP A 49 -53.76 -5.54 -43.59
C ASP A 49 -54.03 -7.03 -43.40
N ALA A 50 -54.05 -7.77 -44.50
CA ALA A 50 -54.30 -9.21 -44.53
C ALA A 50 -53.47 -9.84 -45.64
N PRO A 51 -53.09 -11.12 -45.53
CA PRO A 51 -52.27 -11.81 -46.53
C PRO A 51 -53.07 -12.17 -47.81
N TYR A 52 -54.28 -11.66 -47.98
CA TYR A 52 -55.18 -11.97 -49.08
C TYR A 52 -55.97 -10.74 -49.55
N ARG A 53 -56.54 -10.82 -50.75
CA ARG A 53 -57.47 -9.81 -51.28
C ARG A 53 -58.83 -9.94 -50.58
N ASN A 54 -59.31 -8.88 -49.94
CA ASN A 54 -60.61 -8.90 -49.29
C ASN A 54 -61.72 -8.79 -50.34
N ILE A 55 -62.44 -9.89 -50.57
CA ILE A 55 -63.51 -9.96 -51.58
C ILE A 55 -64.72 -9.07 -51.24
N THR A 56 -64.93 -8.77 -49.95
CA THR A 56 -66.07 -7.98 -49.46
C THR A 56 -65.83 -6.49 -49.63
N THR A 57 -64.60 -6.02 -49.45
CA THR A 57 -64.25 -4.59 -49.61
C THR A 57 -63.58 -4.27 -50.96
N GLY A 58 -63.15 -5.29 -51.70
CA GLY A 58 -62.39 -5.16 -52.94
C GLY A 58 -60.91 -4.80 -52.75
N GLY A 59 -60.45 -4.59 -51.51
CA GLY A 59 -59.10 -4.15 -51.17
C GLY A 59 -58.04 -5.23 -51.41
N PHE A 60 -56.90 -4.84 -51.98
CA PHE A 60 -55.76 -5.71 -52.29
C PHE A 60 -54.93 -6.07 -51.05
N GLN A 61 -54.10 -7.11 -51.15
CA GLN A 61 -53.13 -7.46 -50.10
C GLN A 61 -52.13 -6.29 -49.88
N GLY A 62 -51.88 -5.90 -48.63
CA GLY A 62 -50.90 -4.87 -48.27
C GLY A 62 -50.95 -4.54 -46.78
N ASN A 63 -50.37 -3.42 -46.35
CA ASN A 63 -50.42 -2.97 -44.94
C ASN A 63 -50.78 -1.48 -44.81
N HIS A 64 -51.62 -0.94 -45.71
CA HIS A 64 -51.93 0.49 -45.71
C HIS A 64 -52.75 0.93 -44.50
N ARG A 65 -53.58 0.07 -43.91
CA ARG A 65 -54.44 0.43 -42.77
C ARG A 65 -53.68 0.41 -41.44
N THR A 66 -52.53 -0.26 -41.40
CA THR A 66 -51.61 -0.23 -40.25
C THR A 66 -50.76 1.05 -40.28
N HIS A 67 -50.48 1.58 -41.47
CA HIS A 67 -49.68 2.81 -41.65
C HIS A 67 -50.52 4.09 -41.77
N LEU A 68 -51.81 3.96 -42.09
CA LEU A 68 -52.74 5.09 -42.26
C LEU A 68 -54.02 4.84 -41.48
N SER A 69 -54.46 5.87 -40.76
CA SER A 69 -55.75 5.86 -40.07
C SER A 69 -56.92 5.85 -41.07
N PRO A 70 -58.11 5.34 -40.71
CA PRO A 70 -59.33 5.60 -41.46
C PRO A 70 -59.63 7.10 -41.67
N ALA A 71 -59.13 7.97 -40.77
CA ALA A 71 -59.29 9.42 -40.83
C ALA A 71 -58.07 10.17 -41.43
N ASP A 72 -57.10 9.46 -42.01
CA ASP A 72 -55.91 10.10 -42.58
C ASP A 72 -56.26 11.03 -43.77
N THR A 73 -55.49 12.09 -43.92
CA THR A 73 -55.64 13.07 -45.02
C THR A 73 -54.60 12.80 -46.11
N PHE A 74 -54.65 13.58 -47.20
CA PHE A 74 -53.68 13.50 -48.30
C PHE A 74 -52.21 13.63 -47.84
N ASN A 75 -51.98 14.33 -46.72
CA ASN A 75 -50.66 14.46 -46.09
C ASN A 75 -50.08 13.13 -45.58
N GLY A 76 -50.90 12.11 -45.33
CA GLY A 76 -50.43 10.76 -44.96
C GLY A 76 -49.87 10.00 -46.17
N CYS A 77 -50.56 10.11 -47.31
CA CYS A 77 -50.18 9.40 -48.55
C CYS A 77 -48.90 9.96 -49.18
N VAL A 78 -48.73 11.30 -49.16
CA VAL A 78 -47.61 11.97 -49.83
C VAL A 78 -46.24 11.63 -49.23
N ARG A 79 -46.22 11.14 -47.98
CA ARG A 79 -45.01 10.65 -47.29
C ARG A 79 -44.36 9.49 -48.03
N CYS A 80 -45.18 8.64 -48.66
CA CYS A 80 -44.75 7.47 -49.41
C CYS A 80 -44.91 7.67 -50.90
N HIS A 81 -45.97 8.37 -51.36
CA HIS A 81 -46.35 8.47 -52.76
C HIS A 81 -46.31 9.93 -53.25
N PRO A 82 -45.23 10.38 -53.92
CA PRO A 82 -45.10 11.77 -54.34
C PRO A 82 -46.19 12.15 -55.35
N GLY A 83 -46.80 13.32 -55.16
CA GLY A 83 -47.88 13.85 -56.01
C GLY A 83 -49.29 13.43 -55.63
N SER A 84 -49.48 12.63 -54.57
CA SER A 84 -50.80 12.23 -54.07
C SER A 84 -51.57 13.36 -53.37
N ASP A 85 -50.91 14.48 -53.06
CA ASP A 85 -51.45 15.67 -52.42
C ASP A 85 -52.36 16.50 -53.34
N LYS A 86 -52.28 16.28 -54.66
CA LYS A 86 -52.96 17.13 -55.66
C LYS A 86 -54.24 16.55 -56.24
N TYR A 87 -54.64 15.32 -55.87
CA TYR A 87 -55.86 14.63 -56.36
C TYR A 87 -56.12 14.72 -57.88
N THR A 88 -55.07 14.85 -58.68
CA THR A 88 -55.23 14.97 -60.14
C THR A 88 -55.36 13.58 -60.75
N SER A 89 -56.15 13.43 -61.82
CA SER A 89 -56.25 12.17 -62.56
C SER A 89 -54.91 11.73 -63.17
N SER A 90 -53.93 12.64 -63.28
CA SER A 90 -52.61 12.37 -63.86
C SER A 90 -51.79 11.31 -63.12
N HIS A 91 -52.08 11.01 -61.85
CA HIS A 91 -51.40 9.95 -61.11
C HIS A 91 -52.01 8.55 -61.33
N ARG A 92 -53.11 8.43 -62.08
CA ARG A 92 -53.70 7.15 -62.50
C ARG A 92 -53.03 6.61 -63.77
N ASP A 93 -51.70 6.63 -63.81
CA ASP A 93 -50.88 6.22 -64.97
C ASP A 93 -50.56 4.71 -64.99
N GLY A 94 -51.23 3.93 -64.13
CA GLY A 94 -51.01 2.49 -63.96
C GLY A 94 -49.72 2.15 -63.21
N LYS A 95 -48.98 3.14 -62.70
CA LYS A 95 -47.75 2.96 -61.95
C LYS A 95 -47.89 3.47 -60.52
N ILE A 96 -47.29 2.75 -59.58
CA ILE A 96 -47.14 3.17 -58.20
C ILE A 96 -45.73 3.73 -58.05
N LYS A 97 -45.65 4.99 -57.63
CA LYS A 97 -44.38 5.70 -57.36
C LYS A 97 -44.17 5.79 -55.86
N LEU A 98 -42.97 5.48 -55.40
CA LEU A 98 -42.56 5.73 -54.02
C LEU A 98 -41.56 6.89 -53.97
N ALA A 99 -41.64 7.71 -52.92
CA ALA A 99 -40.69 8.79 -52.69
C ALA A 99 -39.32 8.19 -52.43
N ALA A 100 -38.27 8.75 -53.04
CA ALA A 100 -36.91 8.32 -52.73
C ALA A 100 -36.49 8.75 -51.31
N ASN A 101 -37.15 9.76 -50.73
CA ASN A 101 -36.88 10.35 -49.43
C ASN A 101 -38.04 10.16 -48.44
N ILE A 102 -38.61 8.95 -48.36
CA ILE A 102 -39.72 8.63 -47.43
C ILE A 102 -39.38 9.16 -46.03
N ASN A 103 -40.23 10.04 -45.48
CA ASN A 103 -40.05 10.65 -44.16
C ASN A 103 -38.67 11.32 -43.93
N ASN A 104 -38.08 11.94 -44.95
CA ASN A 104 -36.72 12.53 -44.88
C ASN A 104 -35.62 11.50 -44.60
N SER A 105 -35.77 10.27 -45.09
CA SER A 105 -34.69 9.28 -45.09
C SER A 105 -33.45 9.83 -45.80
N ARG A 106 -32.27 9.70 -45.16
CA ARG A 106 -31.00 10.22 -45.70
C ARG A 106 -30.54 9.45 -46.93
N LEU A 107 -30.72 8.14 -46.90
CA LEU A 107 -30.45 7.26 -48.02
C LEU A 107 -31.72 7.05 -48.85
N PRO A 108 -31.61 6.84 -50.18
CA PRO A 108 -32.76 6.56 -51.01
C PRO A 108 -33.52 5.32 -50.52
N ALA A 109 -34.79 5.53 -50.12
CA ALA A 109 -35.73 4.48 -49.76
C ALA A 109 -35.96 3.55 -50.95
N ARG A 110 -35.91 2.24 -50.71
CA ARG A 110 -36.16 1.23 -51.75
C ARG A 110 -37.32 0.35 -51.35
N TYR A 111 -38.12 -0.04 -52.33
CA TYR A 111 -39.12 -1.09 -52.22
C TYR A 111 -38.80 -2.17 -53.22
N ARG A 112 -38.75 -3.44 -52.79
CA ARG A 112 -38.31 -4.55 -53.65
C ARG A 112 -36.95 -4.29 -54.31
N ASN A 113 -36.03 -3.68 -53.56
CA ASN A 113 -34.71 -3.26 -54.03
C ASN A 113 -34.75 -2.29 -55.25
N SER A 114 -35.84 -1.55 -55.43
CA SER A 114 -36.00 -0.55 -56.49
C SER A 114 -36.44 0.80 -55.93
N THR A 115 -35.99 1.88 -56.57
CA THR A 115 -36.45 3.27 -56.34
C THR A 115 -37.37 3.75 -57.47
N SER A 116 -37.60 2.91 -58.48
CA SER A 116 -38.38 3.26 -59.67
C SER A 116 -39.86 2.91 -59.50
N ALA A 117 -40.71 3.62 -60.25
CA ALA A 117 -42.14 3.32 -60.32
C ALA A 117 -42.39 1.89 -60.80
N PHE A 118 -43.37 1.20 -60.20
CA PHE A 118 -43.73 -0.18 -60.55
C PHE A 118 -45.19 -0.29 -60.97
N MET A 119 -45.53 -1.30 -61.78
CA MET A 119 -46.89 -1.46 -62.32
C MET A 119 -47.89 -1.86 -61.23
N GLN A 120 -49.07 -1.24 -61.26
CA GLN A 120 -50.22 -1.68 -60.47
C GLN A 120 -50.87 -2.90 -61.15
N THR A 121 -50.96 -4.03 -60.45
CA THR A 121 -51.53 -5.29 -60.98
C THR A 121 -52.55 -5.88 -60.02
N ALA A 122 -53.45 -6.72 -60.53
CA ALA A 122 -54.46 -7.39 -59.71
C ALA A 122 -53.88 -8.45 -58.74
N THR A 123 -52.67 -8.94 -59.04
CA THR A 123 -51.91 -9.90 -58.24
C THR A 123 -50.54 -9.29 -57.90
N PRO A 124 -50.49 -8.29 -57.00
CA PRO A 124 -49.26 -7.55 -56.74
C PRO A 124 -48.20 -8.46 -56.12
N LEU A 125 -47.00 -8.48 -56.70
CA LEU A 125 -45.83 -9.06 -56.05
C LEU A 125 -45.30 -8.08 -55.01
N LEU A 126 -45.50 -8.40 -53.74
CA LEU A 126 -45.09 -7.58 -52.61
C LEU A 126 -43.60 -7.81 -52.26
N GLY A 127 -43.00 -6.90 -51.52
CA GLY A 127 -41.64 -7.09 -51.00
C GLY A 127 -41.30 -6.14 -49.88
N THR A 128 -40.00 -6.02 -49.59
CA THR A 128 -39.49 -5.32 -48.41
C THR A 128 -39.13 -3.87 -48.73
N CYS A 129 -39.18 -3.03 -47.70
CA CYS A 129 -38.61 -1.69 -47.70
C CYS A 129 -37.20 -1.73 -47.11
N THR A 130 -36.29 -0.88 -47.62
CA THR A 130 -34.96 -0.65 -47.04
C THR A 130 -34.63 0.84 -47.05
N ASN A 131 -33.68 1.27 -46.20
CA ASN A 131 -33.23 2.67 -46.06
C ASN A 131 -34.33 3.66 -45.62
N VAL A 132 -35.48 3.16 -45.13
CA VAL A 132 -36.55 4.02 -44.62
C VAL A 132 -36.27 4.29 -43.16
N ASN A 133 -36.15 5.57 -42.77
CA ASN A 133 -35.87 5.94 -41.39
C ASN A 133 -36.96 5.45 -40.43
N CYS A 134 -38.24 5.45 -40.80
CA CYS A 134 -39.35 4.85 -40.04
C CYS A 134 -39.03 3.42 -39.55
N HIS A 135 -38.29 2.64 -40.35
CA HIS A 135 -37.90 1.28 -40.02
C HIS A 135 -36.43 1.17 -39.58
N PHE A 136 -35.87 2.24 -39.01
CA PHE A 136 -34.48 2.31 -38.54
C PHE A 136 -33.45 1.92 -39.61
N GLU A 137 -33.79 2.16 -40.88
CA GLU A 137 -33.00 1.80 -42.06
C GLU A 137 -32.72 0.30 -42.19
N GLN A 138 -33.46 -0.53 -41.45
CA GLN A 138 -33.42 -1.99 -41.54
C GLN A 138 -34.25 -2.49 -42.73
N VAL A 139 -33.99 -3.73 -43.13
CA VAL A 139 -34.84 -4.45 -44.07
C VAL A 139 -36.14 -4.81 -43.35
N THR A 140 -37.26 -4.32 -43.85
CA THR A 140 -38.57 -4.65 -43.26
C THR A 140 -38.99 -6.08 -43.57
N PRO A 141 -39.96 -6.65 -42.83
CA PRO A 141 -40.76 -7.75 -43.35
C PRO A 141 -41.40 -7.40 -44.71
N ILE A 142 -41.83 -8.42 -45.43
CA ILE A 142 -42.54 -8.26 -46.70
C ILE A 142 -43.81 -7.43 -46.45
N TRP A 143 -44.05 -6.41 -47.27
CA TRP A 143 -45.27 -5.61 -47.23
C TRP A 143 -46.50 -6.51 -47.33
N GLY A 144 -47.50 -6.33 -46.47
CA GLY A 144 -48.66 -7.22 -46.36
C GLY A 144 -48.48 -8.41 -45.41
N ALA A 145 -47.33 -8.52 -44.72
CA ALA A 145 -47.17 -9.41 -43.57
C ALA A 145 -47.98 -8.92 -42.36
N ALA A 146 -48.23 -9.81 -41.39
CA ALA A 146 -48.96 -9.47 -40.17
C ALA A 146 -48.32 -8.28 -39.41
N PRO A 147 -49.13 -7.36 -38.84
CA PRO A 147 -48.61 -6.25 -38.03
C PRO A 147 -47.78 -6.74 -36.84
N LEU A 148 -46.78 -5.94 -36.46
CA LEU A 148 -46.02 -6.17 -35.23
C LEU A 148 -46.91 -5.92 -34.00
N VAL A 149 -46.87 -6.83 -33.02
CA VAL A 149 -47.68 -6.76 -31.80
C VAL A 149 -46.82 -6.78 -30.56
N TYR A 150 -47.24 -6.06 -29.51
CA TYR A 150 -46.62 -6.12 -28.20
C TYR A 150 -46.88 -7.49 -27.52
N PRO A 151 -45.91 -8.06 -26.77
CA PRO A 151 -44.53 -7.59 -26.56
C PRO A 151 -43.51 -8.13 -27.59
N GLY A 152 -43.89 -9.13 -28.40
CA GLY A 152 -42.95 -9.87 -29.26
C GLY A 152 -42.38 -9.08 -30.44
N GLY A 153 -43.06 -8.02 -30.89
CA GLY A 153 -42.65 -7.18 -32.01
C GLY A 153 -41.57 -6.15 -31.68
N CYS A 154 -41.29 -5.90 -30.39
CA CYS A 154 -40.34 -4.87 -29.97
C CYS A 154 -38.91 -5.18 -30.43
N ALA A 155 -38.51 -6.46 -30.43
CA ALA A 155 -37.17 -6.91 -30.82
C ALA A 155 -36.83 -6.66 -32.29
N VAL A 156 -37.85 -6.44 -33.13
CA VAL A 156 -37.67 -6.14 -34.57
C VAL A 156 -37.04 -4.76 -34.78
N CYS A 157 -37.33 -3.80 -33.90
CA CYS A 157 -36.74 -2.46 -33.92
C CYS A 157 -35.66 -2.28 -32.84
N HIS A 158 -35.92 -2.82 -31.65
CA HIS A 158 -35.04 -2.75 -30.49
C HIS A 158 -34.32 -4.10 -30.29
N GLY A 159 -33.24 -4.31 -31.03
CA GLY A 159 -32.32 -5.42 -30.79
C GLY A 159 -31.51 -5.25 -29.50
N ALA A 160 -30.65 -6.24 -29.19
CA ALA A 160 -29.56 -6.07 -28.21
C ALA A 160 -28.87 -4.71 -28.44
N PRO A 161 -28.38 -4.04 -27.37
CA PRO A 161 -27.86 -2.68 -27.48
C PRO A 161 -26.89 -2.57 -28.66
N PRO A 162 -27.03 -1.55 -29.54
CA PRO A 162 -26.14 -1.43 -30.68
C PRO A 162 -24.71 -1.46 -30.16
N SER A 163 -23.90 -2.34 -30.74
CA SER A 163 -22.51 -2.59 -30.38
C SER A 163 -21.64 -1.41 -30.81
N GLY A 164 -21.92 -0.20 -30.35
CA GLY A 164 -21.05 0.96 -30.54
C GLY A 164 -20.71 1.38 -31.97
N GLY A 165 -21.24 0.79 -33.05
CA GLY A 165 -21.13 1.30 -34.43
C GLY A 165 -20.82 0.27 -35.53
N LEU A 166 -20.87 0.73 -36.80
CA LEU A 166 -20.53 -0.04 -38.03
C LEU A 166 -19.02 -0.13 -38.31
N THR A 167 -18.22 0.83 -37.83
CA THR A 167 -16.74 0.76 -37.79
C THR A 167 -16.26 1.61 -36.62
N GLY A 168 -15.71 0.98 -35.58
CA GLY A 168 -15.05 1.65 -34.45
C GLY A 168 -15.86 1.61 -33.14
N ALA A 169 -15.20 1.11 -32.08
CA ALA A 169 -15.64 1.05 -30.67
C ALA A 169 -16.53 -0.13 -30.24
N ALA A 170 -16.13 -1.37 -30.53
CA ALA A 170 -16.59 -2.49 -29.70
C ALA A 170 -16.21 -2.21 -28.22
N GLY A 171 -17.18 -2.00 -27.32
CA GLY A 171 -16.86 -2.06 -25.89
C GLY A 171 -17.78 -1.37 -24.88
N SER A 172 -18.35 -0.18 -25.12
CA SER A 172 -19.02 0.56 -24.02
C SER A 172 -20.30 -0.14 -23.52
N HIS A 173 -21.23 -0.51 -24.41
CA HIS A 173 -22.38 -1.34 -23.99
C HIS A 173 -21.92 -2.68 -23.41
N ALA A 174 -20.94 -3.35 -24.04
CA ALA A 174 -20.40 -4.61 -23.53
C ALA A 174 -19.84 -4.49 -22.10
N LYS A 175 -19.23 -3.36 -21.73
CA LYS A 175 -18.78 -3.09 -20.36
C LYS A 175 -19.94 -2.90 -19.38
N HIS A 176 -20.99 -2.20 -19.80
CA HIS A 176 -22.19 -2.02 -18.97
C HIS A 176 -22.98 -3.32 -18.85
N ASP A 177 -23.02 -4.16 -19.90
CA ASP A 177 -23.68 -5.46 -19.91
C ASP A 177 -23.06 -6.44 -18.89
N LEU A 178 -21.79 -6.24 -18.50
CA LEU A 178 -21.17 -6.98 -17.38
C LEU A 178 -21.84 -6.69 -16.04
N TYR A 179 -22.36 -5.47 -15.85
CA TYR A 179 -23.04 -5.03 -14.61
C TYR A 179 -24.57 -5.09 -14.71
N TYR A 180 -25.11 -4.92 -15.92
CA TYR A 180 -26.53 -4.79 -16.21
C TYR A 180 -26.96 -5.74 -17.34
N PRO A 181 -26.89 -7.07 -17.13
CA PRO A 181 -27.13 -8.03 -18.20
C PRO A 181 -28.60 -8.08 -18.62
N GLY A 182 -28.86 -8.07 -19.92
CA GLY A 182 -30.18 -8.29 -20.50
C GLY A 182 -31.06 -7.05 -20.63
N ALA A 183 -32.01 -7.10 -21.56
CA ALA A 183 -32.80 -5.94 -22.01
C ALA A 183 -33.65 -5.27 -20.91
N ALA A 184 -34.05 -6.01 -19.87
CA ALA A 184 -34.77 -5.45 -18.73
C ALA A 184 -33.93 -4.43 -17.94
N ASN A 185 -32.60 -4.49 -18.05
CA ASN A 185 -31.70 -3.59 -17.36
C ASN A 185 -31.31 -2.36 -18.19
N CYS A 186 -31.76 -2.24 -19.45
CA CYS A 186 -31.58 -1.02 -20.24
C CYS A 186 -32.17 0.20 -19.53
N GLN A 187 -33.21 0.01 -18.71
CA GLN A 187 -33.83 1.07 -17.90
C GLN A 187 -32.88 1.69 -16.85
N ALA A 188 -31.74 1.05 -16.56
CA ALA A 188 -30.69 1.63 -15.73
C ALA A 188 -30.04 2.84 -16.43
N CYS A 189 -30.12 2.94 -17.75
CA CYS A 189 -29.57 4.06 -18.52
C CYS A 189 -30.59 4.75 -19.41
N HIS A 190 -31.58 4.02 -19.91
CA HIS A 190 -32.63 4.54 -20.75
C HIS A 190 -33.91 4.79 -19.95
N GLY A 191 -34.71 5.78 -20.37
CA GLY A 191 -35.99 6.09 -19.73
C GLY A 191 -36.93 4.88 -19.62
N PRO A 192 -38.02 4.97 -18.84
CA PRO A 192 -38.89 3.83 -18.56
C PRO A 192 -39.40 3.17 -19.85
N SER A 193 -39.48 1.84 -19.82
CA SER A 193 -39.91 1.00 -20.94
C SER A 193 -41.30 1.44 -21.46
N HIS A 194 -41.42 1.63 -22.77
CA HIS A 194 -42.72 1.82 -23.40
C HIS A 194 -43.55 0.54 -23.24
N THR A 195 -44.75 0.64 -22.67
CA THR A 195 -45.67 -0.50 -22.45
C THR A 195 -46.67 -0.70 -23.59
N SER A 196 -46.62 0.18 -24.60
CA SER A 196 -47.43 0.10 -25.82
C SER A 196 -46.55 0.21 -27.06
N PHE A 197 -46.98 -0.41 -28.16
CA PHE A 197 -46.31 -0.27 -29.45
C PHE A 197 -46.59 1.14 -30.00
N GLU A 198 -45.56 1.99 -30.08
CA GLU A 198 -45.65 3.31 -30.71
C GLU A 198 -45.16 3.22 -32.15
N HIS A 199 -45.92 3.79 -33.10
CA HIS A 199 -45.63 3.66 -34.53
C HIS A 199 -44.33 4.39 -34.91
N ALA A 200 -43.64 3.81 -35.90
CA ALA A 200 -42.39 4.26 -36.53
C ALA A 200 -42.33 5.72 -37.02
N THR A 201 -43.47 6.41 -37.13
CA THR A 201 -43.50 7.88 -37.33
C THR A 201 -42.83 8.66 -36.20
N SER A 202 -42.50 7.97 -35.10
CA SER A 202 -41.69 8.44 -33.97
C SER A 202 -40.18 8.51 -34.24
N VAL A 203 -39.70 8.05 -35.41
CA VAL A 203 -38.27 8.15 -35.75
C VAL A 203 -37.84 9.61 -35.85
N GLY A 204 -36.73 9.93 -35.18
CA GLY A 204 -36.26 11.30 -34.95
C GLY A 204 -36.54 11.83 -33.53
N ARG A 205 -37.26 11.08 -32.68
CA ARG A 205 -37.41 11.43 -31.26
C ARG A 205 -36.08 11.24 -30.51
N PRO A 206 -35.73 12.16 -29.59
CA PRO A 206 -34.59 11.99 -28.70
C PRO A 206 -34.67 10.69 -27.89
N LEU A 207 -33.59 9.92 -27.87
CA LEU A 207 -33.32 8.89 -26.88
C LEU A 207 -33.34 9.53 -25.49
N ILE A 208 -33.86 8.80 -24.51
CA ILE A 208 -33.73 9.17 -23.11
C ILE A 208 -32.48 8.46 -22.61
N VAL A 209 -31.47 9.21 -22.19
CA VAL A 209 -30.26 8.69 -21.54
C VAL A 209 -30.14 9.36 -20.18
N LYS A 210 -30.51 8.62 -19.13
CA LYS A 210 -30.55 9.02 -17.73
C LYS A 210 -29.95 7.89 -16.87
N PRO A 211 -28.60 7.75 -16.84
CA PRO A 211 -27.93 6.71 -16.08
C PRO A 211 -28.30 6.76 -14.60
N ARG A 212 -28.63 5.63 -14.00
CA ARG A 212 -29.07 5.51 -12.62
C ARG A 212 -28.62 4.19 -12.02
N HIS A 213 -27.82 4.25 -10.96
CA HIS A 213 -27.57 3.09 -10.11
C HIS A 213 -28.64 3.02 -9.00
N SER A 214 -28.87 1.81 -8.46
CA SER A 214 -29.76 1.61 -7.31
C SER A 214 -29.33 2.43 -6.09
N SER A 215 -28.03 2.71 -5.94
CA SER A 215 -27.51 3.55 -4.86
C SER A 215 -27.78 5.05 -5.07
N ASP A 216 -28.18 5.51 -6.25
CA ASP A 216 -28.28 6.94 -6.55
C ASP A 216 -29.67 7.50 -6.29
N ALA A 217 -29.72 8.59 -5.52
CA ALA A 217 -30.96 9.32 -5.24
C ALA A 217 -31.48 10.04 -6.49
N GLN A 218 -30.56 10.52 -7.35
CA GLN A 218 -30.87 11.21 -8.60
C GLN A 218 -30.15 10.52 -9.77
N ALA A 219 -30.79 10.51 -10.95
CA ALA A 219 -30.15 10.04 -12.17
C ALA A 219 -29.02 10.98 -12.59
N GLY A 220 -27.95 10.42 -13.14
CA GLY A 220 -26.87 11.15 -13.78
C GLY A 220 -27.29 11.76 -15.12
N THR A 221 -26.33 12.41 -15.77
CA THR A 221 -26.54 13.12 -17.04
C THR A 221 -25.66 12.55 -18.15
N TYR A 222 -26.09 12.73 -19.41
CA TYR A 222 -25.32 12.42 -20.61
C TYR A 222 -25.29 13.65 -21.51
N SER A 223 -24.10 14.05 -21.95
CA SER A 223 -23.90 15.30 -22.72
C SER A 223 -23.99 15.14 -24.23
N GLY A 224 -24.01 13.89 -24.72
CA GLY A 224 -23.99 13.62 -26.15
C GLY A 224 -25.34 13.81 -26.83
N PRO A 225 -25.36 13.91 -28.17
CA PRO A 225 -26.62 13.88 -28.91
C PRO A 225 -27.41 12.60 -28.64
N VAL A 226 -28.73 12.73 -28.76
CA VAL A 226 -29.69 11.66 -28.47
C VAL A 226 -30.60 11.39 -29.66
N ASN A 227 -30.32 11.96 -30.83
CA ASN A 227 -31.13 11.85 -32.05
C ASN A 227 -30.32 11.42 -33.29
N ASP A 228 -29.13 10.86 -33.06
CA ASP A 228 -28.15 10.38 -34.03
C ASP A 228 -27.96 8.86 -33.91
N TYR A 229 -29.06 8.10 -33.96
CA TYR A 229 -29.06 6.64 -33.78
C TYR A 229 -29.33 5.84 -35.06
N LEU A 230 -29.56 6.49 -36.20
CA LEU A 230 -29.76 5.81 -37.48
C LEU A 230 -28.41 5.39 -38.07
N PRO A 231 -28.32 4.20 -38.71
CA PRO A 231 -27.09 3.72 -39.35
C PRO A 231 -26.45 4.69 -40.37
N SER A 232 -27.25 5.50 -41.06
CA SER A 232 -26.77 6.53 -42.00
C SER A 232 -26.29 7.84 -41.35
N GLN A 233 -26.42 7.97 -40.03
CA GLN A 233 -25.93 9.11 -39.29
C GLN A 233 -24.48 8.90 -38.85
N VAL A 234 -23.76 10.01 -38.65
CA VAL A 234 -22.49 10.00 -37.92
C VAL A 234 -22.85 10.23 -36.47
N ASN A 235 -22.63 9.22 -35.65
CA ASN A 235 -22.99 9.25 -34.24
C ASN A 235 -21.87 9.97 -33.47
N LEU A 236 -22.23 10.97 -32.67
CA LEU A 236 -21.32 11.69 -31.80
C LEU A 236 -21.55 11.22 -30.36
N PHE A 237 -20.47 10.99 -29.63
CA PHE A 237 -20.55 10.47 -28.27
C PHE A 237 -20.29 11.58 -27.24
N GLY A 238 -21.00 11.50 -26.12
CA GLY A 238 -20.84 12.39 -24.97
C GLY A 238 -20.21 11.71 -23.76
N THR A 239 -20.22 12.44 -22.65
CA THR A 239 -19.73 11.99 -21.34
C THR A 239 -20.90 11.78 -20.38
N CYS A 240 -20.87 10.70 -19.61
CA CYS A 240 -21.75 10.53 -18.46
C CYS A 240 -21.19 11.32 -17.27
N SER A 241 -22.03 11.88 -16.40
CA SER A 241 -21.56 12.51 -15.15
C SER A 241 -22.58 12.37 -14.03
N THR A 242 -22.14 12.68 -12.80
CA THR A 242 -22.97 12.77 -11.59
C THR A 242 -23.74 11.48 -11.26
N PHE A 243 -23.05 10.33 -11.24
CA PHE A 243 -23.63 9.02 -10.89
C PHE A 243 -22.55 8.11 -10.28
N TYR A 244 -22.96 7.09 -9.51
CA TYR A 244 -22.05 6.28 -8.70
C TYR A 244 -20.87 5.63 -9.46
N CYS A 245 -21.09 4.93 -10.58
CA CYS A 245 -19.99 4.22 -11.26
C CYS A 245 -19.07 5.16 -12.07
N HIS A 246 -19.45 6.42 -12.30
CA HIS A 246 -18.60 7.44 -12.91
C HIS A 246 -18.32 8.57 -11.90
N SER A 247 -17.86 8.17 -10.72
CA SER A 247 -17.43 9.05 -9.62
C SER A 247 -16.01 8.70 -9.17
N ASP A 248 -15.49 9.40 -8.16
CA ASP A 248 -14.16 9.16 -7.58
C ASP A 248 -14.07 7.92 -6.66
N GLY A 249 -15.17 7.17 -6.51
CA GLY A 249 -15.25 5.98 -5.65
C GLY A 249 -15.19 6.27 -4.13
N THR A 250 -15.33 7.54 -3.71
CA THR A 250 -15.18 7.92 -2.29
C THR A 250 -16.47 7.89 -1.49
N ARG A 251 -17.62 7.77 -2.16
CA ARG A 251 -18.96 7.85 -1.57
C ARG A 251 -19.17 6.96 -0.35
N VAL A 252 -18.62 5.74 -0.36
CA VAL A 252 -18.74 4.79 0.76
C VAL A 252 -18.23 5.39 2.08
N ALA A 253 -17.19 6.22 2.01
CA ALA A 253 -16.62 6.88 3.18
C ALA A 253 -17.17 8.30 3.41
N THR A 254 -17.43 9.06 2.34
CA THR A 254 -17.79 10.49 2.43
C THR A 254 -19.30 10.73 2.47
N GLY A 255 -20.11 9.76 2.05
CA GLY A 255 -21.53 9.93 1.76
C GLY A 255 -21.84 10.79 0.53
N GLN A 256 -20.83 11.36 -0.12
CA GLN A 256 -20.99 12.32 -1.22
C GLN A 256 -20.63 11.68 -2.57
N LEU A 257 -21.42 12.00 -3.59
CA LEU A 257 -21.11 11.71 -4.99
C LEU A 257 -20.30 12.87 -5.55
N ASN A 258 -18.98 12.77 -5.48
CA ASN A 258 -18.10 13.77 -6.05
C ASN A 258 -17.89 13.51 -7.54
N SER A 259 -17.91 14.59 -8.33
CA SER A 259 -17.63 14.53 -9.75
C SER A 259 -16.16 14.15 -9.97
N PHE A 260 -15.92 13.22 -10.90
CA PHE A 260 -14.60 12.82 -11.36
C PHE A 260 -14.56 12.93 -12.89
N THR A 261 -13.36 12.96 -13.47
CA THR A 261 -13.18 12.96 -14.92
C THR A 261 -13.75 11.67 -15.50
N SER A 262 -14.99 11.75 -15.98
CA SER A 262 -15.70 10.58 -16.50
C SER A 262 -15.23 10.27 -17.93
N PRO A 263 -15.05 8.99 -18.29
CA PRO A 263 -14.68 8.62 -19.65
C PRO A 263 -15.76 9.04 -20.65
N ALA A 264 -15.33 9.47 -21.84
CA ALA A 264 -16.25 9.70 -22.95
C ALA A 264 -16.79 8.35 -23.46
N TRP A 265 -18.07 8.31 -23.81
CA TRP A 265 -18.68 7.12 -24.39
C TRP A 265 -17.95 6.74 -25.69
N GLY A 266 -17.73 5.44 -25.92
CA GLY A 266 -16.91 4.94 -27.02
C GLY A 266 -15.40 4.88 -26.74
N THR A 267 -14.94 5.31 -25.55
CA THR A 267 -13.53 5.16 -25.13
C THR A 267 -13.33 4.00 -24.15
N VAL A 268 -12.09 3.51 -24.03
CA VAL A 268 -11.70 2.51 -23.03
C VAL A 268 -11.22 3.23 -21.77
N ALA A 269 -11.77 2.86 -20.61
CA ALA A 269 -11.35 3.38 -19.30
C ALA A 269 -10.39 2.40 -18.61
N ALA A 270 -9.29 2.92 -18.07
CA ALA A 270 -8.39 2.21 -17.14
C ALA A 270 -8.76 2.55 -15.68
N CYS A 271 -8.11 1.92 -14.68
CA CYS A 271 -8.44 2.14 -13.27
C CYS A 271 -8.32 3.62 -12.85
N ASP A 272 -7.29 4.31 -13.37
CA ASP A 272 -7.02 5.74 -13.14
C ASP A 272 -8.08 6.69 -13.71
N ALA A 273 -8.99 6.17 -14.56
CA ALA A 273 -10.15 6.91 -15.04
C ALA A 273 -11.27 7.07 -13.98
N CYS A 274 -11.18 6.40 -12.82
CA CYS A 274 -12.12 6.59 -11.71
C CYS A 274 -11.41 6.96 -10.40
N HIS A 275 -10.29 6.30 -10.09
CA HIS A 275 -9.48 6.61 -8.91
C HIS A 275 -8.01 6.36 -9.25
N GLY A 276 -7.07 7.06 -8.61
CA GLY A 276 -5.63 6.81 -8.85
C GLY A 276 -5.26 5.32 -8.77
N TYR A 277 -4.18 4.93 -9.46
CA TYR A 277 -3.64 3.58 -9.42
C TYR A 277 -2.24 3.56 -8.79
N PRO A 278 -2.10 3.25 -7.48
CA PRO A 278 -3.17 3.08 -6.49
C PRO A 278 -3.82 4.43 -6.10
N PRO A 279 -4.89 4.46 -5.28
CA PRO A 279 -5.58 5.71 -4.97
C PRO A 279 -4.64 6.79 -4.43
N SER A 280 -4.58 7.94 -5.12
CA SER A 280 -3.49 8.93 -5.00
C SER A 280 -3.85 10.20 -4.21
N TYR A 281 -4.95 10.19 -3.47
CA TYR A 281 -5.37 11.33 -2.66
C TYR A 281 -4.58 11.45 -1.34
N ILE A 282 -4.49 12.65 -0.77
CA ILE A 282 -3.77 12.91 0.48
C ILE A 282 -4.48 12.18 1.63
N SER A 283 -3.73 11.53 2.53
CA SER A 283 -4.34 10.89 3.70
C SER A 283 -5.08 11.92 4.55
N GLY A 284 -6.38 11.67 4.77
CA GLY A 284 -7.31 12.59 5.43
C GLY A 284 -8.17 13.43 4.50
N ALA A 285 -7.88 13.45 3.19
CA ALA A 285 -8.63 14.22 2.20
C ALA A 285 -8.77 13.42 0.89
N PRO A 286 -9.94 12.83 0.58
CA PRO A 286 -11.21 12.93 1.32
C PRO A 286 -11.35 11.94 2.49
N LYS A 287 -10.42 10.99 2.63
CA LYS A 287 -10.38 10.01 3.73
C LYS A 287 -8.94 9.54 3.99
N ALA A 288 -8.74 8.72 5.02
CA ALA A 288 -7.47 8.07 5.29
C ALA A 288 -6.91 7.31 4.06
N ASN A 289 -5.59 7.42 3.85
CA ASN A 289 -4.89 6.73 2.76
C ASN A 289 -3.52 6.21 3.22
N SER A 290 -3.21 4.94 2.91
CA SER A 290 -1.90 4.31 3.15
C SER A 290 -1.25 3.67 1.91
N HIS A 291 -1.86 3.77 0.72
CA HIS A 291 -1.39 3.08 -0.51
C HIS A 291 0.00 3.53 -1.02
N GLY A 292 0.47 4.73 -0.64
CA GLY A 292 1.77 5.25 -1.10
C GLY A 292 2.95 4.78 -0.25
N TYR A 293 2.90 5.06 1.05
CA TYR A 293 3.91 4.65 2.02
C TYR A 293 3.26 4.43 3.39
N PRO A 294 3.51 3.30 4.07
CA PRO A 294 4.44 2.22 3.69
C PRO A 294 3.84 1.09 2.82
N HIS A 295 2.57 1.17 2.37
CA HIS A 295 1.89 0.06 1.68
C HIS A 295 1.84 0.19 0.15
N SER A 296 3.00 0.29 -0.50
CA SER A 296 3.12 0.27 -1.97
C SER A 296 3.04 -1.16 -2.55
N GLN A 297 2.03 -1.93 -2.15
CA GLN A 297 1.82 -3.32 -2.56
C GLN A 297 0.81 -3.41 -3.70
N SER A 298 0.81 -4.53 -4.43
CA SER A 298 -0.20 -4.83 -5.44
C SER A 298 -1.59 -4.98 -4.82
N CYS A 299 -2.64 -4.55 -5.52
CA CYS A 299 -4.01 -4.46 -4.99
C CYS A 299 -4.53 -5.82 -4.48
N ASP A 300 -4.17 -6.93 -5.12
CA ASP A 300 -4.55 -8.30 -4.75
C ASP A 300 -4.04 -8.72 -3.35
N THR A 301 -3.05 -8.00 -2.80
CA THR A 301 -2.58 -8.18 -1.42
C THR A 301 -3.71 -7.97 -0.41
N CYS A 302 -4.58 -6.99 -0.67
CA CYS A 302 -5.64 -6.56 0.25
C CYS A 302 -7.05 -6.60 -0.37
N HIS A 303 -7.17 -6.66 -1.69
CA HIS A 303 -8.43 -6.67 -2.43
C HIS A 303 -8.58 -7.95 -3.25
N ASN A 304 -8.15 -9.09 -2.69
CA ASN A 304 -8.14 -10.38 -3.40
C ASN A 304 -9.53 -10.83 -3.88
N GLY A 305 -10.59 -10.37 -3.21
CA GLY A 305 -11.97 -10.60 -3.63
C GLY A 305 -12.32 -9.88 -4.93
N THR A 306 -11.67 -8.75 -5.22
CA THR A 306 -11.96 -7.85 -6.35
C THR A 306 -11.00 -8.07 -7.52
N THR A 307 -9.73 -8.39 -7.24
CA THR A 307 -8.68 -8.59 -8.24
C THR A 307 -7.75 -9.74 -7.84
N ALA A 308 -7.34 -10.55 -8.81
CA ALA A 308 -6.40 -11.66 -8.62
C ALA A 308 -4.96 -11.31 -8.99
N ASP A 309 -4.73 -10.25 -9.76
CA ASP A 309 -3.43 -9.85 -10.32
C ASP A 309 -3.06 -8.39 -10.00
N GLY A 310 -3.96 -7.67 -9.33
CA GLY A 310 -3.85 -6.25 -9.04
C GLY A 310 -4.17 -5.32 -10.21
N LEU A 311 -4.29 -5.86 -11.43
CA LEU A 311 -4.38 -5.12 -12.70
C LEU A 311 -5.76 -5.21 -13.35
N THR A 312 -6.52 -6.28 -13.06
CA THR A 312 -7.84 -6.55 -13.64
C THR A 312 -8.88 -6.83 -12.57
N ILE A 313 -10.15 -6.53 -12.88
CA ILE A 313 -11.27 -6.83 -11.99
C ILE A 313 -11.74 -8.27 -12.28
N SER A 314 -11.53 -9.17 -11.32
CA SER A 314 -11.93 -10.58 -11.43
C SER A 314 -13.40 -10.80 -11.03
N ASP A 315 -13.93 -9.96 -10.14
CA ASP A 315 -15.32 -10.04 -9.68
C ASP A 315 -15.95 -8.63 -9.69
N GLN A 316 -16.75 -8.35 -10.71
CA GLN A 316 -17.40 -7.06 -10.90
C GLN A 316 -18.40 -6.77 -9.77
N THR A 317 -18.98 -7.81 -9.16
CA THR A 317 -19.95 -7.69 -8.07
C THR A 317 -19.31 -7.20 -6.77
N LYS A 318 -17.98 -7.19 -6.66
CA LYS A 318 -17.21 -6.67 -5.52
C LYS A 318 -16.43 -5.39 -5.84
N HIS A 319 -16.43 -4.93 -7.08
CA HIS A 319 -15.74 -3.69 -7.44
C HIS A 319 -16.61 -2.45 -7.18
N ALA A 320 -17.92 -2.55 -7.39
CA ALA A 320 -18.86 -1.44 -7.34
C ALA A 320 -20.14 -1.78 -6.57
N ASN A 321 -20.04 -2.44 -5.41
CA ASN A 321 -21.17 -2.83 -4.55
C ASN A 321 -21.46 -1.86 -3.40
N GLY A 322 -20.75 -0.73 -3.32
CA GLY A 322 -20.92 0.25 -2.26
C GLY A 322 -20.26 -0.12 -0.92
N VAL A 323 -19.33 -1.07 -0.90
CA VAL A 323 -18.49 -1.36 0.27
C VAL A 323 -17.01 -1.42 -0.11
N TYR A 324 -16.12 -1.43 0.88
CA TYR A 324 -14.70 -1.73 0.67
C TYR A 324 -14.44 -3.20 0.93
N ASP A 325 -14.34 -3.99 -0.15
CA ASP A 325 -13.98 -5.41 -0.10
C ASP A 325 -12.48 -5.56 0.17
N VAL A 326 -12.12 -5.59 1.45
CA VAL A 326 -10.73 -5.77 1.91
C VAL A 326 -10.58 -7.18 2.48
N VAL A 327 -9.95 -8.06 1.72
CA VAL A 327 -9.70 -9.47 2.08
C VAL A 327 -8.25 -9.84 1.76
N PRO A 328 -7.58 -10.64 2.62
CA PRO A 328 -6.17 -10.96 2.43
C PRO A 328 -5.94 -11.79 1.15
N GLY A 329 -4.85 -11.46 0.45
CA GLY A 329 -4.31 -12.30 -0.62
C GLY A 329 -3.76 -13.63 -0.11
N ALA A 330 -3.40 -14.52 -1.04
CA ALA A 330 -2.90 -15.85 -0.73
C ALA A 330 -1.67 -15.80 0.22
N GLY A 331 -1.72 -16.57 1.31
CA GLY A 331 -0.65 -16.65 2.31
C GLY A 331 -0.60 -15.49 3.31
N LEU A 332 -1.51 -14.52 3.22
CA LEU A 332 -1.62 -13.41 4.16
C LEU A 332 -2.73 -13.67 5.18
N VAL A 333 -2.57 -13.07 6.36
CA VAL A 333 -3.58 -13.11 7.43
C VAL A 333 -3.75 -11.69 7.95
N PHE A 334 -4.98 -11.19 7.89
CA PHE A 334 -5.48 -10.04 8.62
C PHE A 334 -7.01 -10.10 8.66
N SER A 335 -7.61 -9.35 9.59
CA SER A 335 -9.05 -9.07 9.61
C SER A 335 -9.25 -7.57 9.44
N TYR A 336 -10.18 -7.16 8.57
CA TYR A 336 -10.51 -5.76 8.32
C TYR A 336 -11.90 -5.43 8.86
N THR A 337 -12.01 -4.29 9.52
CA THR A 337 -13.27 -3.69 9.94
C THR A 337 -13.38 -2.30 9.34
N PHE A 338 -14.46 -2.04 8.60
CA PHE A 338 -14.71 -0.73 8.01
C PHE A 338 -14.94 0.36 9.08
N LYS A 339 -14.39 1.55 8.84
CA LYS A 339 -14.69 2.80 9.53
C LYS A 339 -14.62 3.93 8.50
N THR A 340 -15.50 4.93 8.60
CA THR A 340 -15.52 6.09 7.69
C THR A 340 -14.21 6.88 7.71
N THR A 341 -13.43 6.78 8.79
CA THR A 341 -12.12 7.42 8.97
C THR A 341 -10.93 6.59 8.46
N GLY A 342 -11.14 5.42 7.83
CA GLY A 342 -10.05 4.60 7.25
C GLY A 342 -10.21 3.09 7.44
N GLY A 343 -10.96 2.66 8.45
CA GLY A 343 -11.04 1.25 8.83
C GLY A 343 -9.87 0.79 9.69
N SER A 344 -10.00 -0.40 10.27
CA SER A 344 -9.02 -0.97 11.19
C SER A 344 -8.68 -2.41 10.82
N CYS A 345 -7.42 -2.78 10.93
CA CYS A 345 -6.92 -4.13 10.68
C CYS A 345 -6.43 -4.78 11.99
N THR A 346 -6.77 -6.05 12.21
CA THR A 346 -6.25 -6.88 13.33
C THR A 346 -5.63 -8.17 12.79
N ASN A 347 -4.90 -8.90 13.63
CA ASN A 347 -4.23 -10.15 13.26
C ASN A 347 -3.32 -10.04 12.02
N VAL A 348 -2.71 -8.86 11.81
CA VAL A 348 -1.99 -8.57 10.57
C VAL A 348 -0.60 -9.18 10.59
N VAL A 349 -0.36 -10.20 9.76
CA VAL A 349 0.95 -10.89 9.71
C VAL A 349 2.07 -9.98 9.20
N CYS A 350 1.74 -8.97 8.40
CA CYS A 350 2.71 -7.99 7.88
C CYS A 350 3.15 -6.95 8.94
N HIS A 351 2.41 -6.79 10.03
CA HIS A 351 2.76 -5.89 11.13
C HIS A 351 3.26 -6.69 12.33
N ALA A 352 4.30 -6.20 13.01
CA ALA A 352 5.01 -6.90 14.07
C ALA A 352 4.10 -7.33 15.25
N THR A 353 3.00 -6.59 15.48
CA THR A 353 1.94 -6.94 16.44
C THR A 353 0.90 -7.86 15.82
N ARG A 354 0.91 -9.16 16.14
CA ARG A 354 -0.21 -10.05 15.81
C ARG A 354 -1.47 -9.77 16.65
N THR A 355 -1.35 -9.03 17.75
CA THR A 355 -2.43 -8.84 18.75
C THR A 355 -2.97 -7.40 18.85
N GLY A 356 -2.51 -6.47 18.01
CA GLY A 356 -2.91 -5.06 18.04
C GLY A 356 -3.76 -4.63 16.84
N SER A 357 -4.76 -3.78 17.06
CA SER A 357 -5.51 -3.10 15.99
C SER A 357 -4.67 -1.97 15.38
N ARG A 358 -4.64 -1.89 14.06
CA ARG A 358 -3.99 -0.82 13.28
C ARG A 358 -5.03 -0.09 12.45
N ASP A 359 -5.16 1.22 12.64
CA ASP A 359 -6.07 2.03 11.83
C ASP A 359 -5.41 2.42 10.51
N TRP A 360 -6.13 2.26 9.40
CA TRP A 360 -5.66 2.67 8.08
C TRP A 360 -5.50 4.19 8.01
N GLY A 361 -4.44 4.65 7.34
CA GLY A 361 -4.08 6.07 7.28
C GLY A 361 -3.54 6.67 8.57
N ALA A 362 -3.54 5.92 9.70
CA ALA A 362 -2.79 6.31 10.87
C ALA A 362 -1.29 6.17 10.58
N ASN A 363 -0.51 7.15 11.02
CA ASN A 363 0.95 7.15 10.82
C ASN A 363 1.72 7.05 12.15
N PRO A 364 1.48 6.02 13.01
CA PRO A 364 2.19 5.87 14.27
C PRO A 364 3.64 5.37 14.08
N ASP A 365 4.01 4.90 12.88
CA ASP A 365 5.20 4.07 12.67
C ASP A 365 6.39 4.83 12.01
N LYS A 366 6.48 6.16 12.12
CA LYS A 366 7.63 6.90 11.57
C LYS A 366 8.96 6.63 12.31
N ASP A 367 8.90 6.07 13.52
CA ASP A 367 10.08 5.75 14.33
C ASP A 367 10.20 4.23 14.55
N CYS A 368 11.39 3.76 14.95
CA CYS A 368 11.62 2.34 15.28
C CYS A 368 10.59 1.79 16.29
N ASN A 369 10.11 2.67 17.18
CA ASN A 369 9.03 2.44 18.14
C ASN A 369 7.64 2.19 17.52
N GLY A 370 7.46 2.18 16.21
CA GLY A 370 6.20 1.78 15.58
C GLY A 370 5.96 0.27 15.63
N CYS A 371 7.05 -0.50 15.48
CA CYS A 371 7.00 -1.96 15.41
C CYS A 371 7.28 -2.61 16.77
N HIS A 372 8.36 -2.19 17.44
CA HIS A 372 8.81 -2.73 18.73
C HIS A 372 9.53 -1.63 19.53
N GLU A 373 9.67 -1.80 20.85
CA GLU A 373 10.47 -0.89 21.67
C GLU A 373 11.93 -0.89 21.18
N SER A 374 12.53 0.28 21.04
CA SER A 374 13.85 0.44 20.44
C SER A 374 14.83 1.16 21.38
N PRO A 375 15.52 0.41 22.26
CA PRO A 375 15.37 -1.02 22.57
C PRO A 375 14.26 -1.30 23.61
N PRO A 376 13.88 -2.58 23.86
CA PRO A 376 13.01 -2.96 24.97
C PRO A 376 13.49 -2.40 26.31
N ASN A 377 12.57 -1.83 27.09
CA ASN A 377 12.84 -1.12 28.34
C ASN A 377 13.26 -2.07 29.48
N THR A 378 14.46 -2.63 29.36
CA THR A 378 15.07 -3.52 30.36
C THR A 378 16.29 -2.84 31.00
N PRO A 379 16.60 -3.13 32.28
CA PRO A 379 17.79 -2.57 32.92
C PRO A 379 19.08 -2.81 32.12
N SER A 380 19.23 -3.98 31.49
CA SER A 380 20.41 -4.31 30.66
C SER A 380 20.48 -3.46 29.38
N HIS A 381 19.37 -3.25 28.68
CA HIS A 381 19.36 -2.36 27.50
C HIS A 381 19.66 -0.91 27.87
N LEU A 382 19.03 -0.38 28.91
CA LEU A 382 19.21 1.02 29.34
C LEU A 382 20.65 1.37 29.74
N LYS A 383 21.44 0.36 30.14
CA LYS A 383 22.88 0.56 30.39
C LYS A 383 23.69 0.74 29.11
N HIS A 384 23.34 0.04 28.04
CA HIS A 384 24.08 0.05 26.76
C HIS A 384 23.53 1.09 25.77
N PHE A 385 22.25 1.45 25.92
CA PHE A 385 21.56 2.45 25.13
C PHE A 385 20.64 3.29 26.02
N SER A 386 21.10 4.48 26.38
CA SER A 386 20.37 5.48 27.17
C SER A 386 19.76 6.60 26.31
N GLY A 387 19.67 6.40 25.00
CA GLY A 387 19.16 7.36 24.03
C GLY A 387 17.67 7.24 23.75
N THR A 388 17.17 8.08 22.84
CA THR A 388 15.79 8.02 22.34
C THR A 388 15.70 7.14 21.09
N ALA A 389 14.50 6.68 20.74
CA ALA A 389 14.28 5.88 19.53
C ALA A 389 14.70 6.60 18.24
N SER A 390 14.65 7.93 18.21
CA SER A 390 15.15 8.74 17.08
C SER A 390 16.68 8.69 16.91
N GLN A 391 17.41 8.28 17.96
CA GLN A 391 18.86 8.07 17.92
C GLN A 391 19.23 6.62 17.63
N ALA A 392 18.25 5.70 17.65
CA ALA A 392 18.46 4.28 17.39
C ALA A 392 18.50 4.02 15.88
N VAL A 393 19.57 3.38 15.43
CA VAL A 393 19.76 2.98 14.04
C VAL A 393 20.11 1.50 13.98
N TYR A 394 19.21 0.69 13.41
CA TYR A 394 19.49 -0.73 13.21
C TYR A 394 20.73 -0.92 12.34
N GLY A 395 21.59 -1.83 12.76
CA GLY A 395 22.84 -2.19 12.10
C GLY A 395 23.98 -1.15 12.18
N SER A 396 23.74 0.02 12.75
CA SER A 396 24.82 0.98 13.03
C SER A 396 25.68 0.50 14.20
N THR A 397 27.01 0.52 14.03
CA THR A 397 27.99 0.27 15.10
C THR A 397 28.47 1.56 15.75
N SER A 398 27.84 2.70 15.49
CA SER A 398 28.28 3.98 16.04
C SER A 398 28.13 4.02 17.56
N THR A 399 29.04 4.73 18.19
CA THR A 399 29.00 5.07 19.61
C THR A 399 28.87 6.59 19.70
N ALA A 400 27.75 7.08 20.21
CA ALA A 400 27.53 8.53 20.35
C ALA A 400 27.95 9.00 21.76
N THR A 401 28.04 10.32 21.96
CA THR A 401 28.33 10.92 23.27
C THR A 401 27.26 10.50 24.25
N ALA A 402 27.62 9.60 25.15
CA ALA A 402 26.75 9.03 26.15
C ALA A 402 26.22 10.10 27.13
N THR A 403 24.99 9.94 27.58
CA THR A 403 24.36 10.80 28.60
C THR A 403 24.86 10.41 30.00
N ALA A 404 24.55 11.21 31.03
CA ALA A 404 24.97 10.91 32.41
C ALA A 404 24.40 9.60 32.99
N THR A 405 23.50 8.91 32.28
CA THR A 405 22.73 7.76 32.80
C THR A 405 23.11 6.41 32.19
N GLY A 406 23.89 6.36 31.10
CA GLY A 406 24.32 5.11 30.46
C GLY A 406 25.04 5.33 29.13
N TYR A 407 25.52 4.25 28.50
CA TYR A 407 26.16 4.30 27.18
C TYR A 407 25.15 4.55 26.06
N LEU A 408 25.63 5.00 24.91
CA LEU A 408 24.84 5.18 23.69
C LEU A 408 25.45 4.38 22.54
N PHE A 409 25.36 3.06 22.64
CA PHE A 409 25.79 2.13 21.60
C PHE A 409 24.64 1.84 20.64
N ASN A 410 24.78 2.19 19.36
CA ASN A 410 23.76 1.84 18.38
C ASN A 410 23.63 0.33 18.21
N CYS A 411 22.45 -0.08 17.73
CA CYS A 411 21.96 -1.46 17.79
C CYS A 411 22.90 -2.48 17.14
N GLY A 412 23.64 -2.08 16.09
CA GLY A 412 24.58 -2.96 15.38
C GLY A 412 25.75 -3.44 16.23
N ASN A 413 26.05 -2.80 17.37
CA ASN A 413 27.08 -3.29 18.30
C ASN A 413 26.71 -4.63 18.95
N CYS A 414 25.41 -4.93 19.09
CA CYS A 414 24.91 -6.15 19.74
C CYS A 414 24.05 -7.00 18.81
N HIS A 415 23.39 -6.39 17.82
CA HIS A 415 22.55 -7.06 16.82
C HIS A 415 23.27 -7.11 15.47
N PRO A 416 22.82 -7.96 14.53
CA PRO A 416 23.38 -7.97 13.18
C PRO A 416 23.38 -6.60 12.50
N MET A 417 24.40 -6.35 11.69
CA MET A 417 24.44 -5.17 10.81
C MET A 417 23.62 -5.36 9.54
N ASP A 418 23.36 -6.62 9.19
CA ASP A 418 22.59 -7.02 8.03
C ASP A 418 21.11 -6.67 8.18
N ARG A 419 20.64 -5.70 7.38
CA ARG A 419 19.26 -5.22 7.40
C ARG A 419 18.24 -6.30 7.04
N THR A 420 18.64 -7.37 6.33
CA THR A 420 17.73 -8.48 6.01
C THR A 420 17.32 -9.25 7.27
N LYS A 421 18.13 -9.18 8.34
CA LYS A 421 17.82 -9.79 9.64
C LYS A 421 16.91 -8.94 10.52
N HIS A 422 16.70 -7.65 10.23
CA HIS A 422 15.85 -6.80 11.07
C HIS A 422 14.36 -7.19 11.04
N ARG A 423 13.89 -7.78 9.94
CA ARG A 423 12.46 -8.06 9.70
C ARG A 423 12.19 -9.53 9.34
N ASN A 424 13.08 -10.43 9.74
CA ASN A 424 12.92 -11.88 9.51
C ASN A 424 12.13 -12.59 10.64
N GLY A 425 11.66 -11.84 11.65
CA GLY A 425 10.87 -12.36 12.76
C GLY A 425 11.68 -12.99 13.90
N ILE A 426 13.01 -12.85 13.89
CA ILE A 426 13.91 -13.39 14.91
C ILE A 426 14.72 -12.24 15.51
N VAL A 427 14.93 -12.25 16.83
CA VAL A 427 15.84 -11.30 17.50
C VAL A 427 17.22 -11.93 17.65
N GLU A 428 18.12 -11.67 16.72
CA GLU A 428 19.49 -12.18 16.81
C GLU A 428 20.42 -11.26 17.58
N VAL A 429 21.37 -11.86 18.29
CA VAL A 429 22.49 -11.17 18.92
C VAL A 429 23.76 -11.63 18.23
N GLU A 430 24.53 -10.68 17.73
CA GLU A 430 25.81 -10.89 17.07
C GLU A 430 26.83 -9.94 17.72
N LEU A 431 27.67 -10.47 18.62
CA LEU A 431 28.59 -9.66 19.40
C LEU A 431 29.93 -9.39 18.68
N TYR A 432 30.20 -10.10 17.58
CA TYR A 432 31.39 -9.94 16.77
C TYR A 432 31.11 -10.13 15.28
N ASN A 433 31.72 -9.31 14.45
CA ASN A 433 31.73 -9.48 13.00
C ASN A 433 33.02 -8.87 12.43
N ALA A 434 33.86 -9.70 11.81
CA ALA A 434 35.13 -9.27 11.22
C ALA A 434 34.97 -8.24 10.09
N GLY A 435 33.81 -8.21 9.43
CA GLY A 435 33.44 -7.24 8.40
C GLY A 435 32.81 -5.95 8.93
N ALA A 436 32.71 -5.77 10.25
CA ALA A 436 32.24 -4.52 10.84
C ALA A 436 33.23 -3.37 10.61
N PRO A 437 32.76 -2.10 10.65
CA PRO A 437 33.64 -0.95 10.44
C PRO A 437 34.88 -1.00 11.34
N ALA A 438 36.06 -0.78 10.74
CA ALA A 438 37.33 -0.82 11.46
C ALA A 438 37.31 0.15 12.66
N GLY A 439 37.77 -0.32 13.82
CA GLY A 439 37.75 0.44 15.07
C GLY A 439 36.42 0.42 15.83
N SER A 440 35.34 -0.16 15.28
CA SER A 440 34.10 -0.39 16.03
C SER A 440 34.28 -1.46 17.12
N ILE A 441 33.44 -1.43 18.15
CA ILE A 441 33.44 -2.43 19.22
C ILE A 441 33.20 -3.84 18.65
N LYS A 442 32.30 -3.94 17.66
CA LYS A 442 31.92 -5.20 17.00
C LYS A 442 33.05 -5.82 16.18
N ALA A 443 33.96 -5.01 15.62
CA ALA A 443 35.12 -5.48 14.85
C ALA A 443 36.31 -5.92 15.72
N ARG A 444 36.26 -5.70 17.04
CA ARG A 444 37.42 -5.96 17.91
C ARG A 444 37.78 -7.45 17.93
N PRO A 445 39.05 -7.82 17.67
CA PRO A 445 39.48 -9.22 17.76
C PRO A 445 39.26 -9.84 19.14
N ASP A 446 39.31 -9.03 20.21
CA ASP A 446 38.97 -9.44 21.58
C ASP A 446 37.54 -10.01 21.73
N ASN A 447 36.65 -9.75 20.77
CA ASN A 447 35.28 -10.26 20.73
C ASN A 447 35.13 -11.49 19.83
N ALA A 448 36.18 -11.99 19.18
CA ALA A 448 36.06 -13.09 18.20
C ALA A 448 35.40 -14.35 18.76
N SER A 449 35.54 -14.59 20.07
CA SER A 449 34.92 -15.70 20.79
C SER A 449 33.72 -15.29 21.66
N ALA A 450 33.20 -14.05 21.48
CA ALA A 450 32.07 -13.53 22.25
C ALA A 450 30.77 -14.27 21.88
N THR A 451 30.02 -14.71 22.88
CA THR A 451 28.80 -15.49 22.68
C THR A 451 27.64 -14.95 23.48
N TYR A 452 26.44 -15.07 22.92
CA TYR A 452 25.17 -14.87 23.61
C TYR A 452 24.35 -16.16 23.58
N VAL A 453 24.11 -16.74 24.75
CA VAL A 453 23.28 -17.94 24.89
C VAL A 453 21.92 -17.52 25.44
N ARG A 454 20.86 -17.68 24.66
CA ARG A 454 19.49 -17.39 25.11
C ARG A 454 19.09 -18.29 26.27
N THR A 455 18.36 -17.73 27.23
CA THR A 455 17.81 -18.46 28.38
C THR A 455 16.34 -18.13 28.58
N GLY A 456 15.55 -19.11 29.03
CA GLY A 456 14.12 -18.94 29.35
C GLY A 456 13.18 -18.90 28.14
N THR A 457 11.94 -18.47 28.40
CA THR A 457 10.87 -18.32 27.41
C THR A 457 10.83 -16.92 26.81
N ALA A 458 10.22 -16.77 25.64
CA ALA A 458 10.03 -15.48 24.99
C ALA A 458 9.31 -14.50 25.94
N GLN A 459 9.92 -13.34 26.13
CA GLN A 459 9.31 -12.19 26.79
C GLN A 459 8.75 -11.26 25.71
N TYR A 460 7.83 -10.37 26.07
CA TYR A 460 7.19 -9.45 25.13
C TYR A 460 7.32 -8.03 25.64
N ASP A 461 7.64 -7.10 24.74
CA ASP A 461 7.62 -5.67 25.06
C ASP A 461 6.16 -5.14 25.12
N SER A 462 5.97 -3.85 25.43
CA SER A 462 4.62 -3.25 25.45
C SER A 462 3.91 -3.27 24.09
N ARG A 463 4.63 -3.57 23.01
CA ARG A 463 4.14 -3.69 21.63
C ARG A 463 4.02 -5.16 21.22
N GLY A 464 4.09 -6.11 22.15
CA GLY A 464 3.92 -7.53 21.85
C GLY A 464 5.00 -8.12 20.95
N TYR A 465 6.17 -7.47 20.80
CA TYR A 465 7.30 -8.02 20.07
C TYR A 465 8.13 -8.93 20.98
N PRO A 466 8.48 -10.16 20.54
CA PRO A 466 9.20 -11.09 21.39
C PRO A 466 10.67 -10.70 21.54
N TYR A 467 11.22 -10.83 22.75
CA TYR A 467 12.65 -10.77 23.04
C TYR A 467 13.05 -11.89 24.00
N TYR A 468 14.35 -12.19 24.08
CA TYR A 468 14.87 -13.30 24.87
C TYR A 468 16.01 -12.82 25.77
N ASN A 469 15.93 -13.17 27.06
CA ASN A 469 17.04 -13.03 27.99
C ASN A 469 18.15 -14.04 27.64
N GLY A 470 19.33 -13.86 28.24
CA GLY A 470 20.47 -14.72 27.94
C GLY A 470 21.73 -14.40 28.73
N THR A 471 22.79 -15.12 28.40
CA THR A 471 24.09 -15.04 29.04
C THR A 471 25.15 -14.61 28.02
N CYS A 472 25.84 -13.52 28.32
CA CYS A 472 26.96 -13.00 27.56
C CYS A 472 28.27 -13.55 28.12
N SER A 473 29.12 -14.15 27.27
CA SER A 473 30.46 -14.64 27.62
C SER A 473 31.51 -14.15 26.63
N ASN A 474 32.76 -14.04 27.09
CA ASN A 474 33.92 -13.60 26.32
C ASN A 474 33.74 -12.23 25.64
N VAL A 475 32.98 -11.33 26.27
CA VAL A 475 32.73 -9.98 25.74
C VAL A 475 33.82 -9.02 26.22
N TYR A 476 34.44 -8.29 25.30
CA TYR A 476 35.49 -7.30 25.58
C TYR A 476 35.12 -6.31 26.68
N CYS A 477 33.92 -5.73 26.65
CA CYS A 477 33.48 -4.78 27.68
C CYS A 477 33.17 -5.43 29.03
N HIS A 478 32.93 -6.75 29.05
CA HIS A 478 32.77 -7.55 30.27
C HIS A 478 34.08 -8.27 30.57
N SER A 479 35.19 -7.55 30.51
CA SER A 479 36.51 -8.09 30.82
C SER A 479 37.36 -7.03 31.48
N TYR A 480 38.43 -7.47 32.13
CA TYR A 480 39.51 -6.61 32.61
C TYR A 480 40.85 -7.16 32.14
N ASN A 481 41.88 -6.33 32.20
CA ASN A 481 43.25 -6.80 32.01
C ASN A 481 43.85 -7.15 33.38
N SER A 482 44.54 -8.26 33.44
CA SER A 482 45.35 -8.67 34.58
C SER A 482 46.81 -8.62 34.19
N TRP A 483 47.66 -8.09 35.06
CA TRP A 483 49.09 -7.90 34.78
C TRP A 483 49.92 -8.80 35.68
N THR A 484 50.88 -9.51 35.09
CA THR A 484 51.85 -10.33 35.83
C THR A 484 53.26 -10.05 35.32
N THR A 485 54.26 -10.20 36.19
CA THR A 485 55.68 -10.07 35.81
C THR A 485 56.43 -11.35 36.16
N PRO A 486 56.32 -12.42 35.35
CA PRO A 486 56.94 -13.71 35.66
C PRO A 486 58.47 -13.62 35.72
N GLY A 487 59.08 -14.26 36.72
CA GLY A 487 60.51 -14.19 37.00
C GLY A 487 60.97 -12.90 37.70
N GLY A 488 60.05 -11.96 37.97
CA GLY A 488 60.37 -10.66 38.57
C GLY A 488 61.14 -9.72 37.64
N VAL A 489 61.36 -8.48 38.06
CA VAL A 489 62.05 -7.46 37.24
C VAL A 489 63.59 -7.60 37.30
N PRO A 490 64.33 -7.69 36.18
CA PRO A 490 65.79 -7.74 36.23
C PRO A 490 66.42 -6.48 36.89
N PRO A 491 67.61 -6.56 37.53
CA PRO A 491 68.35 -5.37 37.95
C PRO A 491 68.69 -4.49 36.73
N TYR A 492 68.41 -3.19 36.80
CA TYR A 492 68.66 -2.24 35.73
C TYR A 492 69.36 -0.97 36.28
N THR A 493 69.98 -0.15 35.42
CA THR A 493 70.70 1.06 35.87
C THR A 493 69.93 2.35 35.58
N SER A 494 68.92 2.34 34.71
CA SER A 494 68.08 3.50 34.37
C SER A 494 66.58 3.19 34.47
N TYR A 495 66.02 3.34 35.67
CA TYR A 495 64.63 2.94 35.97
C TYR A 495 63.56 3.96 35.54
N SER A 496 63.93 5.12 35.02
CA SER A 496 62.99 6.24 34.75
C SER A 496 62.11 6.06 33.52
N SER A 497 62.45 5.14 32.61
CA SER A 497 61.71 4.87 31.38
C SER A 497 61.53 3.37 31.04
N TYR A 498 62.00 2.47 31.90
CA TYR A 498 62.02 1.03 31.63
C TYR A 498 60.66 0.36 31.87
N ARG A 499 60.14 -0.35 30.86
CA ARG A 499 59.07 -1.34 31.00
C ARG A 499 59.67 -2.75 30.87
N PRO A 500 59.47 -3.65 31.84
CA PRO A 500 60.09 -4.96 31.78
C PRO A 500 59.56 -5.78 30.60
N ALA A 501 60.47 -6.41 29.86
CA ALA A 501 60.12 -7.27 28.73
C ALA A 501 59.28 -8.49 29.14
N ASN A 502 59.32 -8.89 30.41
CA ASN A 502 58.54 -9.97 31.00
C ASN A 502 57.19 -9.52 31.59
N LEU A 503 56.73 -8.29 31.34
CA LEU A 503 55.37 -7.90 31.71
C LEU A 503 54.36 -8.60 30.80
N VAL A 504 53.50 -9.43 31.39
CA VAL A 504 52.42 -10.14 30.69
C VAL A 504 51.09 -9.49 31.06
N GLU A 505 50.35 -9.06 30.04
CA GLU A 505 48.98 -8.55 30.15
C GLU A 505 48.01 -9.60 29.60
N THR A 506 47.09 -10.07 30.44
CA THR A 506 46.09 -11.09 30.08
C THR A 506 44.69 -10.54 30.25
N ARG A 507 43.84 -10.66 29.22
CA ARG A 507 42.43 -10.27 29.32
C ARG A 507 41.63 -11.37 30.02
N MET A 508 40.97 -11.00 31.11
CA MET A 508 40.13 -11.86 31.93
C MET A 508 38.66 -11.50 31.70
N TYR A 509 37.89 -12.42 31.14
CA TYR A 509 36.47 -12.21 30.85
C TYR A 509 35.59 -12.54 32.05
N LYS A 510 34.46 -11.83 32.14
CA LYS A 510 33.37 -12.06 33.08
C LYS A 510 32.11 -12.41 32.32
N THR A 511 31.48 -13.47 32.77
CA THR A 511 30.14 -13.84 32.31
C THR A 511 29.13 -12.89 32.92
N ALA A 512 28.22 -12.37 32.10
CA ALA A 512 27.12 -11.51 32.53
C ALA A 512 25.78 -12.10 32.09
N THR A 513 24.79 -12.08 32.98
CA THR A 513 23.43 -12.53 32.68
C THR A 513 22.49 -11.34 32.50
N TRP A 514 21.57 -11.46 31.54
CA TRP A 514 20.56 -10.44 31.30
C TRP A 514 19.66 -10.26 32.53
N GLY A 515 19.45 -9.01 32.97
CA GLY A 515 18.74 -8.71 34.23
C GLY A 515 19.49 -9.11 35.51
N GLY A 516 20.73 -9.60 35.40
CA GLY A 516 21.59 -9.88 36.54
C GLY A 516 22.16 -8.63 37.22
N PRO A 517 22.89 -8.80 38.33
CA PRO A 517 23.53 -7.68 39.02
C PRO A 517 24.50 -6.95 38.08
N SER A 518 24.53 -5.62 38.17
CA SER A 518 25.44 -4.80 37.36
C SER A 518 26.90 -5.13 37.69
N LEU A 519 27.74 -5.21 36.65
CA LEU A 519 29.19 -5.25 36.83
C LEU A 519 29.65 -3.95 37.52
N GLY A 520 30.17 -4.07 38.73
CA GLY A 520 30.87 -2.98 39.42
C GLY A 520 32.27 -2.77 38.84
N CYS A 521 33.07 -1.91 39.47
CA CYS A 521 34.46 -1.64 39.04
C CYS A 521 35.31 -2.92 38.93
N THR A 522 35.13 -3.87 39.85
CA THR A 522 35.77 -5.20 39.84
C THR A 522 35.41 -6.06 38.62
N GLY A 523 34.28 -5.78 37.97
CA GLY A 523 33.83 -6.51 36.79
C GLY A 523 34.58 -6.13 35.52
N CYS A 524 35.22 -4.95 35.49
CA CYS A 524 35.79 -4.37 34.27
C CYS A 524 37.26 -3.88 34.39
N HIS A 525 37.77 -3.59 35.60
CA HIS A 525 39.14 -3.05 35.75
C HIS A 525 39.96 -3.66 36.92
N GLU A 526 39.60 -4.84 37.43
CA GLU A 526 40.00 -5.26 38.79
C GLU A 526 39.65 -4.15 39.83
N ASN A 527 39.96 -4.29 41.12
CA ASN A 527 39.65 -3.21 42.09
C ASN A 527 40.74 -3.06 43.15
N PRO A 528 41.67 -2.12 42.98
CA PRO A 528 42.08 -1.43 41.72
C PRO A 528 42.76 -2.39 40.72
N PRO A 529 43.13 -1.95 39.50
CA PRO A 529 44.07 -2.67 38.63
C PRO A 529 45.35 -3.07 39.38
N ARG A 530 45.76 -4.34 39.33
CA ARG A 530 46.95 -4.82 40.05
C ARG A 530 47.92 -5.58 39.16
N SER A 531 49.20 -5.46 39.49
CA SER A 531 50.25 -6.31 38.92
C SER A 531 50.77 -7.27 39.98
N TYR A 532 50.95 -8.55 39.63
CA TYR A 532 51.44 -9.57 40.55
C TYR A 532 52.90 -9.93 40.24
N ALA A 533 53.78 -9.82 41.25
CA ALA A 533 55.15 -10.32 41.15
C ALA A 533 55.20 -11.83 41.46
N SER A 534 56.00 -12.58 40.70
CA SER A 534 56.38 -13.94 41.06
C SER A 534 57.50 -13.94 42.10
N ALA A 535 57.62 -15.01 42.90
CA ALA A 535 58.63 -15.13 43.95
C ALA A 535 60.06 -14.79 43.47
N GLY A 536 60.78 -13.97 44.25
CA GLY A 536 62.21 -13.72 44.05
C GLY A 536 62.62 -12.30 43.67
N ASN A 537 61.69 -11.36 43.42
CA ASN A 537 62.05 -9.95 43.27
C ASN A 537 60.88 -8.97 43.55
N ASP A 538 61.14 -8.03 44.46
CA ASP A 538 60.21 -7.02 44.97
C ASP A 538 60.27 -5.68 44.19
N GLY A 539 60.18 -5.72 42.87
CA GLY A 539 60.26 -4.52 42.02
C GLY A 539 59.22 -4.43 40.92
N GLY A 540 58.00 -4.91 41.14
CA GLY A 540 56.98 -5.10 40.12
C GLY A 540 56.75 -3.89 39.19
N ALA A 541 56.29 -4.18 37.98
CA ALA A 541 55.95 -3.21 36.94
C ALA A 541 54.58 -3.53 36.32
N GLY A 542 53.92 -2.54 35.71
CA GLY A 542 52.61 -2.75 35.10
C GLY A 542 51.77 -1.48 34.97
N ASN A 543 50.57 -1.46 35.57
CA ASN A 543 49.58 -0.38 35.39
C ASN A 543 49.74 0.81 36.39
N SER A 544 50.86 0.93 37.13
CA SER A 544 51.14 1.91 38.24
C SER A 544 50.05 2.18 39.28
N HIS A 545 48.88 1.54 39.20
CA HIS A 545 47.86 1.61 40.23
C HIS A 545 48.38 0.89 41.47
N SER A 546 48.64 -0.40 41.33
CA SER A 546 49.10 -1.27 42.40
C SER A 546 49.99 -2.39 41.88
N TRP A 547 50.89 -2.86 42.74
CA TRP A 547 51.46 -4.20 42.61
C TRP A 547 51.62 -4.88 43.96
N ILE A 548 51.65 -6.22 43.94
CA ILE A 548 51.85 -7.06 45.11
C ILE A 548 53.27 -7.64 45.10
N ASP A 549 54.01 -7.42 46.17
CA ASP A 549 55.37 -7.90 46.34
C ASP A 549 55.45 -9.39 46.74
N ALA A 550 56.66 -9.97 46.71
CA ALA A 550 56.85 -11.37 47.06
C ALA A 550 56.55 -11.64 48.55
N GLY A 551 56.50 -10.60 49.39
CA GLY A 551 56.07 -10.60 50.78
C GLY A 551 54.55 -10.59 50.99
N GLY A 552 53.75 -10.34 49.95
CA GLY A 552 52.30 -10.10 50.06
C GLY A 552 51.95 -8.67 50.47
N GLY A 553 52.89 -7.73 50.34
CA GLY A 553 52.67 -6.30 50.53
C GLY A 553 52.12 -5.64 49.26
N GLU A 554 51.06 -4.85 49.41
CA GLU A 554 50.57 -3.99 48.32
C GLU A 554 51.38 -2.69 48.26
N ASN A 555 51.71 -2.24 47.04
CA ASN A 555 52.60 -1.11 46.82
C ASN A 555 52.08 -0.13 45.74
N LEU A 556 52.70 1.07 45.64
CA LEU A 556 52.34 2.22 44.78
C LEU A 556 51.10 3.01 45.24
N HIS A 557 50.39 3.63 44.29
CA HIS A 557 49.35 4.66 44.50
C HIS A 557 48.15 4.21 45.34
N THR A 558 48.06 2.93 45.64
CA THR A 558 46.94 2.31 46.36
C THR A 558 47.29 1.94 47.80
N TYR A 559 48.58 1.86 48.19
CA TYR A 559 48.96 1.43 49.55
C TYR A 559 50.33 1.93 50.09
N ASN A 560 51.41 2.03 49.30
CA ASN A 560 52.77 2.26 49.86
C ASN A 560 53.18 3.75 49.92
N MET A 561 54.10 4.04 50.87
CA MET A 561 54.84 5.27 51.20
C MET A 561 54.18 6.19 52.23
N GLY A 562 53.37 5.61 53.12
CA GLY A 562 52.62 6.38 54.12
C GLY A 562 51.50 7.18 53.48
N TYR A 563 50.93 6.74 52.36
CA TYR A 563 49.77 7.40 51.75
C TYR A 563 48.50 6.71 52.26
N ARG A 564 48.07 7.07 53.47
CA ARG A 564 46.76 6.69 53.99
C ARG A 564 45.83 7.90 53.97
N PRO A 565 44.67 7.82 53.30
CA PRO A 565 44.21 6.76 52.40
C PRO A 565 44.91 6.79 51.01
N GLY A 566 44.80 5.70 50.23
CA GLY A 566 45.31 5.63 48.85
C GLY A 566 44.67 6.64 47.89
N LEU A 567 45.20 6.78 46.67
CA LEU A 567 44.70 7.77 45.70
C LEU A 567 43.39 7.30 45.05
N SER A 568 42.39 8.18 45.04
CA SER A 568 41.08 7.97 44.41
C SER A 568 41.19 7.97 42.87
N CYS A 569 40.31 7.26 42.17
CA CYS A 569 40.31 7.22 40.70
C CYS A 569 40.17 8.61 40.08
N THR A 570 39.36 9.49 40.69
CA THR A 570 39.15 10.88 40.23
C THR A 570 40.44 11.71 40.22
N THR A 571 41.49 11.29 40.95
CA THR A 571 42.78 11.99 40.97
C THR A 571 43.45 11.99 39.60
N CYS A 572 43.38 10.86 38.88
CA CYS A 572 44.01 10.68 37.58
C CYS A 572 43.00 10.53 36.44
N HIS A 573 41.75 10.21 36.73
CA HIS A 573 40.69 9.98 35.74
C HIS A 573 39.53 10.96 35.92
N ASN A 574 39.84 12.22 36.27
CA ASN A 574 38.86 13.25 36.62
C ASN A 574 37.86 13.54 35.49
N ASP A 575 38.24 13.35 34.23
CA ASP A 575 37.31 13.51 33.10
C ASP A 575 36.34 12.34 32.95
N THR A 576 36.61 11.21 33.60
CA THR A 576 35.79 9.99 33.54
C THR A 576 34.96 9.80 34.81
N VAL A 577 35.56 10.00 35.99
CA VAL A 577 34.91 9.90 37.31
C VAL A 577 35.22 11.14 38.12
N LYS A 578 34.21 11.72 38.76
CA LYS A 578 34.34 12.96 39.56
C LYS A 578 34.23 12.72 41.07
N ALA A 579 33.65 11.60 41.50
CA ALA A 579 33.45 11.32 42.92
C ALA A 579 34.70 10.71 43.56
N LEU A 580 34.89 10.98 44.85
CA LEU A 580 35.91 10.30 45.64
C LEU A 580 35.44 8.88 45.97
N ASN A 581 36.31 7.90 45.75
CA ASN A 581 36.08 6.55 46.22
C ASN A 581 36.22 6.49 47.76
N ALA A 582 35.32 5.77 48.43
CA ALA A 582 35.59 5.30 49.78
C ALA A 582 36.61 4.14 49.69
N ILE A 583 37.61 4.16 50.58
CA ILE A 583 38.71 3.20 50.55
C ILE A 583 38.64 2.32 51.79
N SER A 584 38.57 1.01 51.58
CA SER A 584 38.64 -0.01 52.63
C SER A 584 39.81 -0.97 52.38
N TYR A 585 40.11 -1.83 53.35
CA TYR A 585 41.21 -2.78 53.27
C TYR A 585 40.71 -4.18 53.62
N ASN A 586 40.97 -5.16 52.76
CA ASN A 586 40.59 -6.56 52.95
C ASN A 586 41.83 -7.42 53.17
N LYS A 587 41.78 -8.39 54.09
CA LYS A 587 42.85 -9.35 54.36
C LYS A 587 42.55 -10.66 53.63
N THR A 588 43.46 -11.13 52.80
CA THR A 588 43.33 -12.40 52.07
C THR A 588 44.67 -13.12 51.99
N ILE A 589 44.69 -14.44 51.80
CA ILE A 589 45.93 -15.19 51.57
C ILE A 589 46.28 -15.16 50.08
N PHE A 590 47.48 -14.70 49.74
CA PHE A 590 48.05 -14.71 48.39
C PHE A 590 49.45 -15.33 48.45
N ASN A 591 49.75 -16.31 47.59
CA ASN A 591 51.01 -17.08 47.61
C ASN A 591 51.42 -17.56 49.03
N ASN A 592 50.48 -18.13 49.78
CA ASN A 592 50.66 -18.58 51.17
C ASN A 592 51.08 -17.48 52.18
N LYS A 593 50.82 -16.21 51.86
CA LYS A 593 51.08 -15.06 52.75
C LYS A 593 49.82 -14.21 52.95
N THR A 594 49.64 -13.71 54.17
CA THR A 594 48.56 -12.76 54.48
C THR A 594 48.84 -11.44 53.79
N THR A 595 47.99 -11.08 52.84
CA THR A 595 48.06 -9.87 52.02
C THR A 595 46.91 -8.95 52.38
N VAL A 596 47.18 -7.64 52.46
CA VAL A 596 46.17 -6.60 52.67
C VAL A 596 45.91 -5.90 51.34
N PHE A 597 44.71 -6.04 50.80
CA PHE A 597 44.28 -5.42 49.55
C PHE A 597 43.44 -4.17 49.82
N THR A 598 43.83 -3.05 49.23
CA THR A 598 43.02 -1.83 49.09
C THR A 598 41.80 -2.11 48.22
N GLN A 599 40.62 -1.68 48.65
CA GLN A 599 39.37 -1.80 47.91
C GLN A 599 38.75 -0.42 47.75
N TYR A 600 38.42 -0.06 46.51
CA TYR A 600 37.72 1.17 46.21
C TYR A 600 36.23 0.89 46.10
N SER A 601 35.40 1.73 46.72
CA SER A 601 33.97 1.72 46.47
C SER A 601 33.69 2.10 45.02
N ALA A 602 32.58 1.60 44.46
CA ALA A 602 32.12 2.08 43.16
C ALA A 602 31.83 3.58 43.22
N VAL A 603 32.12 4.28 42.11
CA VAL A 603 31.82 5.70 41.93
C VAL A 603 31.04 5.90 40.62
N PRO A 604 30.15 6.90 40.53
CA PRO A 604 29.46 7.20 39.28
C PRO A 604 30.43 7.60 38.18
N ILE A 605 30.18 7.09 36.97
CA ILE A 605 30.86 7.53 35.75
C ILE A 605 30.27 8.89 35.36
N ALA A 606 31.10 9.93 35.35
CA ALA A 606 30.71 11.28 34.96
C ALA A 606 30.71 11.47 33.44
N ASN A 607 31.53 10.69 32.71
CA ASN A 607 31.59 10.74 31.25
C ASN A 607 31.78 9.34 30.65
N PHE A 608 30.67 8.74 30.24
CA PHE A 608 30.66 7.42 29.61
C PHE A 608 31.36 7.38 28.25
N GLY A 609 31.41 8.51 27.52
CA GLY A 609 32.16 8.63 26.26
C GLY A 609 33.68 8.59 26.45
N ARG A 610 34.19 9.07 27.58
CA ARG A 610 35.61 8.92 27.98
C ARG A 610 35.90 7.55 28.57
N HIS A 611 34.92 6.97 29.28
CA HIS A 611 35.08 5.67 29.91
C HIS A 611 35.28 4.52 28.90
N VAL A 612 34.58 4.56 27.76
CA VAL A 612 34.67 3.51 26.72
C VAL A 612 34.95 4.13 25.35
N ASN A 613 36.20 4.58 25.15
CA ASN A 613 36.73 5.06 23.87
C ASN A 613 37.96 4.29 23.38
N GLY A 614 38.28 3.18 24.04
CA GLY A 614 39.44 2.34 23.70
C GLY A 614 40.80 2.89 24.15
N LYS A 615 40.82 3.97 24.94
CA LYS A 615 42.03 4.55 25.54
C LYS A 615 41.92 4.54 27.06
N VAL A 616 43.06 4.57 27.76
CA VAL A 616 43.06 4.89 29.18
C VAL A 616 43.28 6.39 29.33
N ASP A 617 42.17 7.12 29.47
CA ASP A 617 42.16 8.57 29.56
C ASP A 617 42.63 9.02 30.93
N VAL A 618 43.82 9.63 30.99
CA VAL A 618 44.35 10.26 32.20
C VAL A 618 44.12 11.77 32.10
N ALA A 619 43.31 12.29 33.02
CA ALA A 619 43.04 13.70 33.23
C ALA A 619 43.09 13.99 34.73
N PHE A 620 44.11 14.74 35.15
CA PHE A 620 44.33 15.03 36.55
C PHE A 620 43.26 15.97 37.12
N ASP A 621 42.93 15.78 38.40
CA ASP A 621 42.12 16.72 39.14
C ASP A 621 42.92 18.01 39.43
N LYS A 622 42.53 19.10 38.78
CA LYS A 622 43.19 20.41 38.89
C LYS A 622 42.64 21.27 40.02
N ASP A 623 41.54 20.85 40.64
CA ASP A 623 40.81 21.67 41.61
C ASP A 623 41.00 21.12 43.02
N ARG A 624 41.00 19.79 43.18
CA ARG A 624 41.11 19.18 44.51
C ARG A 624 42.56 19.08 44.98
N ARG A 625 42.76 19.44 46.25
CA ARG A 625 43.99 19.15 46.97
C ARG A 625 43.98 17.69 47.43
N ILE A 626 45.13 17.03 47.30
CA ILE A 626 45.31 15.64 47.73
C ILE A 626 45.96 15.65 49.10
N THR A 627 45.30 15.04 50.07
CA THR A 627 45.77 14.94 51.45
C THR A 627 46.01 13.49 51.81
N TYR A 628 47.17 13.19 52.40
CA TYR A 628 47.52 11.85 52.85
C TYR A 628 48.32 11.89 54.17
N SER A 629 48.31 10.79 54.91
CA SER A 629 48.95 10.68 56.23
C SER A 629 50.21 9.84 56.21
N SER A 630 51.37 10.49 56.09
CA SER A 630 52.70 9.88 56.10
C SER A 630 53.13 9.45 57.49
N SER A 631 53.71 8.25 57.58
CA SER A 631 54.37 7.75 58.81
C SER A 631 55.61 8.57 59.19
N PHE A 632 56.21 9.32 58.25
CA PHE A 632 57.42 10.10 58.46
C PHE A 632 57.16 11.61 58.59
N TYR A 633 56.10 12.12 57.94
CA TYR A 633 55.85 13.56 57.83
C TYR A 633 54.48 14.01 58.37
N GLY A 634 53.68 13.10 58.94
CA GLY A 634 52.31 13.40 59.36
C GLY A 634 51.39 13.67 58.17
N GLN A 635 50.36 14.51 58.36
CA GLN A 635 49.40 14.84 57.30
C GLN A 635 50.02 15.82 56.30
N VAL A 636 50.14 15.40 55.04
CA VAL A 636 50.71 16.19 53.95
C VAL A 636 49.62 16.50 52.93
N THR A 637 49.50 17.78 52.54
CA THR A 637 48.54 18.26 51.54
C THR A 637 49.30 18.81 50.34
N PHE A 638 49.13 18.22 49.16
CA PHE A 638 49.71 18.73 47.92
C PHE A 638 48.86 19.85 47.30
N LYS A 639 49.52 20.76 46.58
CA LYS A 639 48.84 21.76 45.75
C LYS A 639 48.05 21.09 44.62
N PRO A 640 47.02 21.77 44.06
CA PRO A 640 46.30 21.26 42.90
C PRO A 640 47.25 21.00 41.73
N LEU A 641 46.95 19.96 40.96
CA LEU A 641 47.89 19.42 39.97
C LEU A 641 47.95 20.33 38.73
N SER A 642 49.12 20.89 38.42
CA SER A 642 49.42 21.54 37.12
C SER A 642 49.94 20.54 36.07
N SER A 643 49.75 19.26 36.33
CA SER A 643 50.39 18.18 35.60
C SER A 643 49.79 17.91 34.23
N SER A 644 50.62 17.39 33.34
CA SER A 644 50.20 16.89 32.02
C SER A 644 50.51 15.41 31.88
N TYR A 645 49.70 14.72 31.08
CA TYR A 645 49.91 13.34 30.69
C TYR A 645 50.00 13.25 29.16
N THR A 646 51.05 12.62 28.66
CA THR A 646 51.22 12.33 27.24
C THR A 646 50.96 10.85 26.98
N ALA A 647 49.84 10.54 26.32
CA ALA A 647 49.42 9.15 26.10
C ALA A 647 50.41 8.33 25.26
N ALA A 648 51.04 8.93 24.25
CA ALA A 648 51.98 8.24 23.35
C ALA A 648 53.21 7.70 24.09
N THR A 649 53.75 8.49 25.02
CA THR A 649 54.94 8.15 25.82
C THR A 649 54.58 7.66 27.22
N LYS A 650 53.27 7.63 27.54
CA LYS A 650 52.72 7.39 28.88
C LYS A 650 53.43 8.18 29.98
N THR A 651 53.78 9.42 29.68
CA THR A 651 54.63 10.25 30.55
C THR A 651 53.78 11.28 31.30
N CYS A 652 53.97 11.34 32.61
CA CYS A 652 53.42 12.35 33.50
C CYS A 652 54.49 13.42 33.78
N SER A 653 54.14 14.70 33.67
CA SER A 653 55.06 15.79 33.99
C SER A 653 54.45 16.81 34.96
N ASN A 654 55.29 17.52 35.72
CA ASN A 654 54.89 18.52 36.70
C ASN A 654 53.94 17.97 37.79
N ILE A 655 54.17 16.74 38.25
CA ILE A 655 53.32 16.10 39.25
C ILE A 655 53.74 16.54 40.64
N ALA A 656 52.89 17.32 41.33
CA ALA A 656 53.18 17.82 42.67
C ALA A 656 53.44 16.72 43.72
N CYS A 657 52.90 15.52 43.49
CA CYS A 657 53.10 14.35 44.37
C CYS A 657 54.46 13.65 44.18
N HIS A 658 55.15 13.90 43.06
CA HIS A 658 56.48 13.37 42.80
C HIS A 658 57.53 14.46 43.07
N PHE A 659 58.09 14.46 44.27
CA PHE A 659 58.91 15.55 44.81
C PHE A 659 60.03 16.04 43.87
N ARG A 660 60.95 15.15 43.48
CA ARG A 660 62.12 15.51 42.66
C ARG A 660 62.02 15.01 41.22
N GLU A 661 61.07 14.14 40.93
CA GLU A 661 60.85 13.61 39.59
C GLU A 661 59.94 14.55 38.80
N LYS A 662 60.54 15.46 38.02
CA LYS A 662 59.78 16.37 37.15
C LYS A 662 59.02 15.64 36.02
N VAL A 663 59.48 14.44 35.66
CA VAL A 663 58.96 13.61 34.59
C VAL A 663 58.99 12.14 35.03
N VAL A 664 57.85 11.45 34.95
CA VAL A 664 57.70 10.04 35.36
C VAL A 664 56.96 9.26 34.28
N VAL A 665 57.46 8.09 33.93
CA VAL A 665 56.80 7.21 32.94
C VAL A 665 55.90 6.21 33.66
N TRP A 666 54.64 6.16 33.22
CA TRP A 666 53.62 5.27 33.73
C TRP A 666 53.99 3.80 33.46
N GLY A 667 53.94 3.00 34.52
CA GLY A 667 54.21 1.56 34.53
C GLY A 667 55.66 1.18 34.80
N THR A 668 56.50 2.16 35.16
CA THR A 668 57.89 1.90 35.53
C THR A 668 58.01 1.16 36.88
N PRO A 669 58.97 0.23 37.03
CA PRO A 669 59.28 -0.44 38.29
C PRO A 669 59.63 0.51 39.44
N TYR A 670 59.30 0.09 40.67
CA TYR A 670 59.79 0.73 41.90
C TYR A 670 60.05 -0.29 43.04
N ARG A 671 61.24 -0.23 43.65
CA ARG A 671 61.74 -1.05 44.76
C ARG A 671 62.08 -0.14 45.94
N TRP A 672 61.38 -0.33 47.04
CA TRP A 672 61.55 0.49 48.25
C TRP A 672 62.90 0.27 48.96
N TYR A 673 63.55 -0.88 48.77
CA TYR A 673 64.81 -1.26 49.43
C TYR A 673 66.06 -0.98 48.59
N ASN A 674 65.91 -0.51 47.35
CA ASN A 674 67.04 -0.19 46.48
C ASN A 674 67.40 1.30 46.60
N ASN A 675 68.58 1.60 47.14
CA ASN A 675 69.08 2.97 47.29
C ASN A 675 69.05 3.75 45.96
N THR A 676 69.28 3.11 44.82
CA THR A 676 69.26 3.75 43.50
C THR A 676 67.88 4.28 43.12
N GLU A 677 66.81 3.60 43.54
CA GLU A 677 65.43 3.95 43.21
C GLU A 677 64.85 4.95 44.21
N CYS A 678 65.21 4.84 45.50
CA CYS A 678 64.94 5.88 46.50
C CYS A 678 65.64 7.20 46.16
N ASN A 679 66.84 7.16 45.57
CA ASN A 679 67.57 8.36 45.15
C ASN A 679 66.84 9.18 44.08
N ARG A 680 65.96 8.55 43.28
CA ARG A 680 65.13 9.26 42.28
C ARG A 680 64.27 10.35 42.91
N CYS A 681 63.82 10.11 44.14
CA CYS A 681 62.95 11.04 44.88
C CYS A 681 63.70 11.81 45.97
N HIS A 682 64.78 11.26 46.53
CA HIS A 682 65.38 11.74 47.78
C HIS A 682 66.82 12.30 47.70
N ARG A 683 67.59 12.11 46.62
CA ARG A 683 68.95 12.69 46.48
C ARG A 683 69.04 13.77 45.40
N GLN A 684 69.95 14.73 45.61
CA GLN A 684 70.19 15.86 44.70
C GLN A 684 71.22 15.45 43.66
#